data_AF-A0A9P0G3J0-F1
#
_entry.id   AF-A0A9P0G3J0-F1
#
_cell.length_a   1.000
_cell.length_b   1.000
_cell.length_c   1.000
_cell.angle_alpha   90.00
_cell.angle_beta   90.00
_cell.angle_gamma   90.00
#
_symmetry.space_group_name_H-M   'P 1'
#
loop_
_entity.id
_entity.type
_entity.pdbx_description
1 polymer ?
#
loop_
_entity_poly.entity_id
_entity_poly.type
_entity_poly.pdbx_seq_one_letter_code
_entity_poly.pdbx_strand_id
1 'polypeptide(L)'
;MTLRIILIMHTTIRYWVPVQMETTETNATLEDLFPGAVYEIGVAAVSHGLSSEWHTLYKPVRPLPPKWLRVERASSNSLRARWEGPGKGALGSFQLQYRADSTPHPQSAWVSLPPLPASSTSEELPNLSPGERYQVRLDTASEPATGDAVTSGHPLDVYHVVRPSPVSNVGQLVDTRNMTLEWPRPAGRVEFYSLRWWRADGSEGAGAQGARNVTAEGGGRLARALLSGLSPGAPYTVTIAAHSYDLVSDLFTMDTRTRPLIQSEMTIVTESGTDEADNDTESDTSPASLKVLYTRTPESASTFDSYRFRLEGEGEGAEGARVVDRPASAAPQQVLFTRLVPGRLYNVTMWTVSRNVTSHPVARQARLFPRPVPWLNATWVGARGVGLGWGAPAGDATDYELQYLADAHTLRTNHTSARAFNVTGLRPHTNYTFTVVVRAGTRDTLLALSRAHSAEVTTLEAAPEAPADFRVIDATPNSLTFAWEMPMESRHGELRKFVLTYAPTDSSGPGDRLELGPAARTATAAGLAAGASYRAQLIAETGAGAGPPATLTQSAPIAAPPPPPPAATPRALRQTPTTVAVRFRSDAFSHANGNVTAYTLVLAEEPRADTPPRLPSWRDVHRLPVWPPYQVRPSLSLIRP
;
A
#
# COMPACT_ATOMS: atom_id res chain seq x y z
N MET A 1 -94.29 -9.93 76.93
CA MET A 1 -94.35 -9.77 75.47
C MET A 1 -93.35 -10.76 74.91
N THR A 2 -93.79 -11.71 74.09
CA THR A 2 -92.93 -12.72 73.47
C THR A 2 -92.75 -12.35 72.00
N LEU A 3 -91.56 -12.50 71.44
CA LEU A 3 -91.33 -12.38 70.00
C LEU A 3 -91.53 -13.76 69.37
N ARG A 4 -92.28 -13.83 68.27
CA ARG A 4 -92.41 -15.03 67.43
C ARG A 4 -91.62 -14.83 66.15
N ILE A 5 -90.70 -15.73 65.89
CA ILE A 5 -89.82 -15.74 64.73
C ILE A 5 -90.24 -16.91 63.84
N ILE A 6 -90.44 -16.64 62.55
CA ILE A 6 -90.68 -17.65 61.52
C ILE A 6 -89.53 -17.63 60.53
N LEU A 7 -89.04 -18.81 60.18
CA LEU A 7 -87.97 -19.02 59.22
C LEU A 7 -88.50 -19.76 58.01
N ILE A 8 -88.35 -19.14 56.83
CA ILE A 8 -88.66 -19.78 55.55
C ILE A 8 -87.38 -19.81 54.73
N MET A 9 -86.88 -21.00 54.43
CA MET A 9 -85.74 -21.15 53.52
C MET A 9 -86.20 -20.86 52.09
N HIS A 10 -85.53 -19.93 51.42
CA HIS A 10 -85.81 -19.54 50.05
C HIS A 10 -84.63 -19.99 49.17
N THR A 11 -84.67 -21.25 48.72
CA THR A 11 -83.75 -21.75 47.69
C THR A 11 -84.55 -22.34 46.54
N THR A 12 -83.93 -22.44 45.37
CA THR A 12 -84.49 -23.13 44.20
C THR A 12 -84.64 -24.65 44.39
N ILE A 13 -84.18 -25.21 45.53
CA ILE A 13 -84.10 -26.64 45.76
C ILE A 13 -84.74 -26.97 47.12
N ARG A 14 -86.07 -27.23 47.06
CA ARG A 14 -86.98 -27.77 48.10
C ARG A 14 -87.64 -26.75 49.04
N TYR A 15 -88.97 -26.87 49.14
CA TYR A 15 -89.80 -26.27 50.18
C TYR A 15 -89.47 -26.91 51.54
N TRP A 16 -89.01 -26.09 52.48
CA TRP A 16 -88.81 -26.48 53.88
C TRP A 16 -90.03 -26.07 54.72
N VAL A 17 -90.28 -26.82 55.79
CA VAL A 17 -91.32 -26.49 56.78
C VAL A 17 -90.88 -25.25 57.56
N PRO A 18 -91.74 -24.22 57.71
CA PRO A 18 -91.38 -23.03 58.46
C PRO A 18 -91.07 -23.38 59.91
N VAL A 19 -89.85 -23.10 60.35
CA VAL A 19 -89.45 -23.28 61.75
C VAL A 19 -89.93 -22.06 62.53
N GLN A 20 -90.67 -22.30 63.61
CA GLN A 20 -91.22 -21.24 64.46
C GLN A 20 -90.56 -21.31 65.83
N MET A 21 -90.11 -20.15 66.32
CA MET A 21 -89.50 -20.00 67.64
C MET A 21 -90.18 -18.85 68.38
N GLU A 22 -90.49 -19.03 69.66
CA GLU A 22 -90.97 -17.95 70.54
C GLU A 22 -89.92 -17.66 71.61
N THR A 23 -89.49 -16.40 71.73
CA THR A 23 -88.46 -15.98 72.69
C THR A 23 -88.93 -14.74 73.45
N THR A 24 -88.43 -14.55 74.68
CA THR A 24 -88.61 -13.29 75.44
C THR A 24 -87.38 -12.38 75.38
N GLU A 25 -86.30 -12.86 74.79
CA GLU A 25 -85.03 -12.14 74.64
C GLU A 25 -85.02 -11.29 73.37
N THR A 26 -84.31 -10.16 73.39
CA THR A 26 -84.18 -9.25 72.23
C THR A 26 -83.17 -9.74 71.19
N ASN A 27 -82.50 -10.86 71.45
CA ASN A 27 -81.60 -11.58 70.56
C ASN A 27 -82.02 -13.06 70.52
N ALA A 28 -81.85 -13.69 69.36
CA ALA A 28 -82.10 -15.12 69.18
C ALA A 28 -81.04 -15.68 68.22
N THR A 29 -80.42 -16.79 68.60
CA THR A 29 -79.49 -17.53 67.75
C THR A 29 -80.24 -18.64 67.03
N LEU A 30 -80.12 -18.66 65.71
CA LEU A 30 -80.78 -19.65 64.87
C LEU A 30 -79.78 -20.74 64.52
N GLU A 31 -80.04 -21.95 65.01
CA GLU A 31 -79.19 -23.12 64.83
C GLU A 31 -79.73 -24.03 63.71
N ASP A 32 -78.90 -24.95 63.23
CA ASP A 32 -79.23 -25.93 62.19
C ASP A 32 -79.69 -25.35 60.83
N LEU A 33 -79.26 -24.13 60.50
CA LEU A 33 -79.53 -23.53 59.19
C LEU A 33 -78.74 -24.22 58.06
N PHE A 34 -79.39 -24.43 56.92
CA PHE A 34 -78.76 -24.97 55.71
C PHE A 34 -77.68 -24.02 55.17
N PRO A 35 -76.41 -24.44 55.07
CA PRO A 35 -75.31 -23.58 54.61
C PRO A 35 -75.54 -23.02 53.21
N GLY A 36 -75.27 -21.72 53.03
CA GLY A 36 -75.31 -21.02 51.74
C GLY A 36 -76.70 -20.65 51.21
N ALA A 37 -77.78 -21.07 51.89
CA ALA A 37 -79.15 -20.74 51.55
C ALA A 37 -79.53 -19.33 52.02
N VAL A 38 -80.49 -18.72 51.33
CA VAL A 38 -81.14 -17.49 51.78
C VAL A 38 -82.33 -17.85 52.65
N TYR A 39 -82.43 -17.24 53.83
CA TYR A 39 -83.58 -17.37 54.70
C TYR A 39 -84.36 -16.08 54.73
N GLU A 40 -85.66 -16.21 54.57
CA GLU A 40 -86.64 -15.21 54.91
C GLU A 40 -86.96 -15.34 56.41
N ILE A 41 -86.56 -14.33 57.18
CA ILE A 41 -86.75 -14.27 58.62
C ILE A 41 -87.89 -13.29 58.88
N GLY A 42 -89.04 -13.81 59.27
CA GLY A 42 -90.19 -13.02 59.69
C GLY A 42 -90.22 -12.88 61.21
N VAL A 43 -90.30 -11.66 61.73
CA VAL A 43 -90.42 -11.40 63.18
C VAL A 43 -91.74 -10.69 63.46
N ALA A 44 -92.51 -11.21 64.41
CA ALA A 44 -93.74 -10.60 64.90
C ALA A 44 -93.75 -10.57 66.44
N ALA A 45 -94.29 -9.50 67.04
CA ALA A 45 -94.51 -9.43 68.47
C ALA A 45 -95.82 -10.13 68.84
N VAL A 46 -95.78 -10.99 69.85
CA VAL A 46 -96.95 -11.72 70.37
C VAL A 46 -97.31 -11.19 71.76
N SER A 47 -98.58 -10.82 71.91
CA SER A 47 -99.18 -10.38 73.17
C SER A 47 -100.56 -10.98 73.32
N HIS A 48 -100.84 -11.63 74.46
CA HIS A 48 -102.14 -12.27 74.76
C HIS A 48 -102.70 -13.17 73.64
N GLY A 49 -101.83 -13.90 72.93
CA GLY A 49 -102.23 -14.81 71.85
C GLY A 49 -102.47 -14.15 70.48
N LEU A 50 -102.25 -12.83 70.37
CA LEU A 50 -102.34 -12.07 69.11
C LEU A 50 -100.94 -11.66 68.63
N SER A 51 -100.64 -11.88 67.35
CA SER A 51 -99.38 -11.50 66.70
C SER A 51 -99.50 -10.17 65.94
N SER A 52 -98.46 -9.33 65.98
CA SER A 52 -98.34 -8.14 65.13
C SER A 52 -98.18 -8.48 63.65
N GLU A 53 -98.17 -7.46 62.78
CA GLU A 53 -97.69 -7.61 61.41
C GLU A 53 -96.25 -8.15 61.40
N TRP A 54 -95.95 -8.98 60.39
CA TRP A 54 -94.63 -9.59 60.22
C TRP A 54 -93.67 -8.57 59.62
N HIS A 55 -92.51 -8.42 60.25
CA HIS A 55 -91.38 -7.74 59.63
C HIS A 55 -90.43 -8.78 59.03
N THR A 56 -90.26 -8.73 57.72
CA THR A 56 -89.51 -9.73 56.96
C THR A 56 -88.13 -9.21 56.58
N LEU A 57 -87.11 -10.05 56.81
CA LEU A 57 -85.73 -9.79 56.45
C LEU A 57 -85.17 -10.98 55.69
N TYR A 58 -84.54 -10.74 54.54
CA TYR A 58 -83.78 -11.77 53.84
C TYR A 58 -82.33 -11.75 54.32
N LYS A 59 -81.85 -12.89 54.83
CA LYS A 59 -80.47 -13.04 55.26
C LYS A 59 -79.85 -14.31 54.68
N PRO A 60 -78.72 -14.20 53.98
CA PRO A 60 -77.99 -15.37 53.51
C PRO A 60 -77.17 -15.99 54.64
N VAL A 61 -77.10 -17.32 54.65
CA VAL A 61 -76.24 -18.10 55.55
C VAL A 61 -74.91 -18.35 54.88
N ARG A 62 -73.81 -18.38 55.64
CA ARG A 62 -72.47 -18.66 55.10
C ARG A 62 -72.45 -20.02 54.39
N PRO A 63 -71.98 -20.09 53.13
CA PRO A 63 -71.81 -21.35 52.42
C PRO A 63 -70.62 -22.15 53.00
N LEU A 64 -70.59 -23.45 52.70
CA LEU A 64 -69.43 -24.28 53.01
C LEU A 64 -68.25 -23.93 52.09
N PRO A 65 -67.00 -23.96 52.59
CA PRO A 65 -65.83 -23.63 51.79
C PRO A 65 -65.61 -24.63 50.64
N PRO A 66 -64.84 -24.25 49.60
CA PRO A 66 -64.46 -25.18 48.54
C PRO A 66 -63.66 -26.37 49.12
N LYS A 67 -63.74 -27.54 48.49
CA LYS A 67 -63.03 -28.75 48.94
C LYS A 67 -61.55 -28.75 48.60
N TRP A 68 -61.22 -28.35 47.38
CA TRP A 68 -59.84 -28.23 46.92
C TRP A 68 -59.72 -27.19 45.81
N LEU A 69 -58.53 -26.60 45.70
CA LEU A 69 -58.11 -25.70 44.64
C LEU A 69 -56.76 -26.19 44.11
N ARG A 70 -56.59 -26.24 42.79
CA ARG A 70 -55.33 -26.55 42.11
C ARG A 70 -55.13 -25.58 40.96
N VAL A 71 -53.89 -25.26 40.66
CA VAL A 71 -53.55 -24.36 39.57
C VAL A 71 -52.55 -25.06 38.65
N GLU A 72 -52.89 -25.10 37.37
CA GLU A 72 -52.10 -25.71 36.31
C GLU A 72 -51.75 -24.67 35.26
N ARG A 73 -50.71 -24.94 34.46
CA ARG A 73 -50.35 -24.07 33.35
C ARG A 73 -51.40 -24.15 32.24
N ALA A 74 -51.92 -23.01 31.81
CA ALA A 74 -52.76 -22.90 30.62
C ALA A 74 -51.94 -22.48 29.39
N SER A 75 -51.18 -21.38 29.51
CA SER A 75 -50.33 -20.86 28.44
C SER A 75 -48.97 -20.35 28.96
N SER A 76 -48.27 -19.49 28.21
CA SER A 76 -47.07 -18.78 28.67
C SER A 76 -47.38 -17.59 29.61
N ASN A 77 -48.60 -17.07 29.59
CA ASN A 77 -49.02 -15.86 30.30
C ASN A 77 -50.37 -16.04 31.02
N SER A 78 -50.84 -17.29 31.15
CA SER A 78 -52.08 -17.64 31.83
C SER A 78 -51.99 -18.94 32.60
N LEU A 79 -52.73 -19.00 33.71
CA LEU A 79 -52.87 -20.17 34.57
C LEU A 79 -54.32 -20.63 34.59
N ARG A 80 -54.55 -21.94 34.67
CA ARG A 80 -55.88 -22.52 34.84
C ARG A 80 -56.08 -22.92 36.29
N ALA A 81 -56.98 -22.24 36.99
CA ALA A 81 -57.45 -22.68 38.29
C ALA A 81 -58.52 -23.75 38.08
N ARG A 82 -58.40 -24.87 38.79
CA ARG A 82 -59.40 -25.95 38.87
C ARG A 82 -59.77 -26.15 40.32
N TRP A 83 -61.04 -26.41 40.60
CA TRP A 83 -61.50 -26.61 41.96
C TRP A 83 -62.71 -27.54 42.02
N GLU A 84 -63.03 -27.98 43.22
CA GLU A 84 -64.28 -28.65 43.53
C GLU A 84 -65.03 -27.86 44.60
N GLY A 85 -66.29 -27.54 44.30
CA GLY A 85 -67.19 -26.86 45.21
C GLY A 85 -67.58 -27.71 46.43
N PRO A 86 -68.35 -27.12 47.36
CA PRO A 86 -68.87 -27.85 48.50
C PRO A 86 -69.83 -28.94 48.02
N GLY A 87 -69.68 -30.16 48.59
CA GLY A 87 -70.50 -31.31 48.18
C GLY A 87 -71.94 -31.29 48.73
N LYS A 88 -72.25 -30.34 49.62
CA LYS A 88 -73.55 -30.13 50.28
C LYS A 88 -73.73 -28.62 50.52
N GLY A 89 -74.97 -28.16 50.69
CA GLY A 89 -75.29 -26.74 50.87
C GLY A 89 -75.72 -26.06 49.55
N ALA A 90 -76.36 -24.90 49.66
CA ALA A 90 -76.65 -24.06 48.51
C ALA A 90 -75.42 -23.21 48.17
N LEU A 91 -75.20 -22.92 46.89
CA LEU A 91 -74.06 -22.14 46.42
C LEU A 91 -74.54 -21.16 45.36
N GLY A 92 -74.27 -19.87 45.58
CA GLY A 92 -74.60 -18.84 44.59
C GLY A 92 -73.50 -18.73 43.55
N SER A 93 -72.27 -18.43 44.00
CA SER A 93 -71.13 -18.19 43.10
C SER A 93 -69.79 -18.50 43.76
N PHE A 94 -68.77 -18.70 42.93
CA PHE A 94 -67.38 -18.70 43.39
C PHE A 94 -66.75 -17.32 43.22
N GLN A 95 -65.99 -16.89 44.22
CA GLN A 95 -65.20 -15.68 44.19
C GLN A 95 -63.72 -16.05 44.07
N LEU A 96 -63.17 -15.88 42.87
CA LEU A 96 -61.78 -16.17 42.55
C LEU A 96 -60.98 -14.87 42.49
N GLN A 97 -59.92 -14.80 43.29
CA GLN A 97 -59.03 -13.64 43.36
C GLN A 97 -57.58 -14.09 43.18
N TYR A 98 -56.74 -13.22 42.63
CA TYR A 98 -55.30 -13.49 42.53
C TYR A 98 -54.48 -12.22 42.72
N ARG A 99 -53.25 -12.37 43.21
CA ARG A 99 -52.26 -11.30 43.31
C ARG A 99 -50.85 -11.83 43.16
N ALA A 100 -49.92 -10.99 42.73
CA ALA A 100 -48.50 -11.29 42.78
C ALA A 100 -48.00 -11.19 44.23
N ASP A 101 -47.15 -12.16 44.61
CA ASP A 101 -46.58 -12.28 45.96
C ASP A 101 -45.50 -11.22 46.22
N SER A 102 -44.81 -10.78 45.16
CA SER A 102 -43.71 -9.82 45.27
C SER A 102 -44.18 -8.36 45.29
N THR A 103 -43.62 -7.56 46.20
CA THR A 103 -43.75 -6.09 46.21
C THR A 103 -42.39 -5.43 45.90
N PRO A 104 -42.31 -4.41 45.02
CA PRO A 104 -43.39 -3.77 44.27
C PRO A 104 -43.67 -4.44 42.91
N HIS A 105 -44.89 -4.95 42.69
CA HIS A 105 -45.38 -5.41 41.39
C HIS A 105 -46.75 -4.78 41.08
N PRO A 106 -47.06 -4.39 39.83
CA PRO A 106 -48.35 -3.77 39.48
C PRO A 106 -49.58 -4.62 39.84
N GLN A 107 -49.43 -5.94 39.94
CA GLN A 107 -50.51 -6.86 40.35
C GLN A 107 -50.38 -7.33 41.82
N SER A 108 -49.73 -6.55 42.68
CA SER A 108 -49.63 -6.85 44.13
C SER A 108 -50.95 -6.66 44.87
N ALA A 109 -51.89 -5.88 44.32
CA ALA A 109 -53.27 -5.79 44.80
C ALA A 109 -54.08 -7.02 44.35
N TRP A 110 -55.08 -7.40 45.15
CA TRP A 110 -56.01 -8.48 44.80
C TRP A 110 -56.84 -8.12 43.57
N VAL A 111 -56.61 -8.83 42.47
CA VAL A 111 -57.45 -8.81 41.29
C VAL A 111 -58.58 -9.81 41.49
N SER A 112 -59.82 -9.33 41.57
CA SER A 112 -61.00 -10.18 41.72
C SER A 112 -61.65 -10.40 40.36
N LEU A 113 -61.90 -11.66 40.02
CA LEU A 113 -62.69 -12.00 38.84
C LEU A 113 -64.19 -11.78 39.10
N PRO A 114 -65.00 -11.59 38.05
CA PRO A 114 -66.46 -11.58 38.18
C PRO A 114 -66.96 -12.86 38.90
N PRO A 115 -68.06 -12.79 39.67
CA PRO A 115 -68.62 -13.95 40.36
C PRO A 115 -68.88 -15.10 39.38
N LEU A 116 -68.23 -16.24 39.61
CA LEU A 116 -68.33 -17.40 38.73
C LEU A 116 -69.55 -18.24 39.11
N PRO A 117 -70.30 -18.80 38.15
CA PRO A 117 -71.52 -19.56 38.44
C PRO A 117 -71.22 -20.81 39.26
N ALA A 118 -72.20 -21.27 40.05
CA ALA A 118 -72.07 -22.46 40.90
C ALA A 118 -71.70 -23.76 40.12
N SER A 119 -71.96 -23.81 38.80
CA SER A 119 -71.60 -24.93 37.93
C SER A 119 -70.14 -24.91 37.43
N SER A 120 -69.41 -23.82 37.67
CA SER A 120 -68.02 -23.68 37.21
C SER A 120 -67.07 -24.51 38.09
N THR A 121 -66.14 -25.21 37.44
CA THR A 121 -65.11 -26.05 38.08
C THR A 121 -63.70 -25.69 37.64
N SER A 122 -63.57 -24.76 36.69
CA SER A 122 -62.30 -24.23 36.24
C SER A 122 -62.46 -22.86 35.61
N GLU A 123 -61.44 -22.01 35.76
CA GLU A 123 -61.35 -20.70 35.12
C GLU A 123 -59.90 -20.39 34.76
N GLU A 124 -59.70 -19.59 33.71
CA GLU A 124 -58.39 -19.16 33.26
C GLU A 124 -58.06 -17.75 33.79
N LEU A 125 -56.87 -17.61 34.35
CA LEU A 125 -56.32 -16.37 34.88
C LEU A 125 -55.42 -15.73 33.80
N PRO A 126 -55.86 -14.67 33.10
CA PRO A 126 -55.08 -14.04 32.04
C PRO A 126 -54.07 -13.01 32.57
N ASN A 127 -53.15 -12.60 31.69
CA ASN A 127 -52.23 -11.47 31.88
C ASN A 127 -51.31 -11.61 33.10
N LEU A 128 -50.71 -12.79 33.26
CA LEU A 128 -49.81 -13.11 34.37
C LEU A 128 -48.34 -12.96 33.98
N SER A 129 -47.65 -12.02 34.62
CA SER A 129 -46.23 -11.75 34.39
C SER A 129 -45.37 -13.02 34.49
N PRO A 130 -44.60 -13.39 33.45
CA PRO A 130 -43.73 -14.56 33.49
C PRO A 130 -42.69 -14.47 34.61
N GLY A 131 -42.31 -15.62 35.18
CA GLY A 131 -41.34 -15.70 36.28
C GLY A 131 -41.85 -15.21 37.64
N GLU A 132 -43.05 -14.62 37.72
CA GLU A 132 -43.63 -14.17 38.98
C GLU A 132 -44.37 -15.28 39.74
N ARG A 133 -44.42 -15.13 41.07
CA ARG A 133 -45.21 -15.99 41.94
C ARG A 133 -46.55 -15.34 42.23
N TYR A 134 -47.64 -16.07 41.98
CA TYR A 134 -49.00 -15.63 42.23
C TYR A 134 -49.63 -16.42 43.36
N GLN A 135 -50.31 -15.70 44.26
CA GLN A 135 -51.24 -16.24 45.23
C GLN A 135 -52.64 -16.22 44.63
N VAL A 136 -53.26 -17.39 44.50
CA VAL A 136 -54.63 -17.56 44.00
C VAL A 136 -55.53 -17.97 45.15
N ARG A 137 -56.63 -17.25 45.31
CA ARG A 137 -57.59 -17.39 46.40
C ARG A 137 -58.98 -17.72 45.87
N LEU A 138 -59.56 -18.80 46.36
CA LEU A 138 -60.94 -19.18 46.03
C LEU A 138 -61.79 -19.17 47.30
N ASP A 139 -62.91 -18.45 47.23
CA ASP A 139 -63.97 -18.49 48.23
C ASP A 139 -65.32 -18.84 47.58
N THR A 140 -66.24 -19.36 48.36
CA THR A 140 -67.64 -19.60 47.99
C THR A 140 -68.51 -18.49 48.54
N ALA A 141 -69.44 -18.00 47.74
CA ALA A 141 -70.45 -17.03 48.14
C ALA A 141 -71.85 -17.65 48.08
N SER A 142 -72.69 -17.29 49.05
CA SER A 142 -74.11 -17.66 49.10
C SER A 142 -74.86 -17.17 47.88
N GLU A 143 -76.09 -17.63 47.69
CA GLU A 143 -77.03 -16.91 46.83
C GLU A 143 -77.23 -15.47 47.35
N PRO A 144 -77.34 -14.46 46.46
CA PRO A 144 -77.50 -13.08 46.86
C PRO A 144 -78.90 -12.83 47.43
N ALA A 145 -78.98 -12.15 48.57
CA ALA A 145 -80.22 -11.72 49.19
C ALA A 145 -80.27 -10.19 49.17
N THR A 146 -81.26 -9.60 48.48
CA THR A 146 -81.38 -8.12 48.36
C THR A 146 -80.10 -7.44 47.84
N GLY A 147 -79.31 -8.16 47.01
CA GLY A 147 -78.06 -7.66 46.41
C GLY A 147 -76.78 -8.03 47.17
N ASP A 148 -76.89 -8.48 48.42
CA ASP A 148 -75.73 -8.85 49.24
C ASP A 148 -75.56 -10.38 49.30
N ALA A 149 -74.36 -10.85 48.97
CA ALA A 149 -73.95 -12.24 49.14
C ALA A 149 -72.91 -12.33 50.27
N VAL A 150 -72.95 -13.43 51.03
CA VAL A 150 -72.01 -13.66 52.15
C VAL A 150 -71.04 -14.77 51.78
N THR A 151 -69.74 -14.52 52.02
CA THR A 151 -68.68 -15.51 51.77
C THR A 151 -68.56 -16.53 52.90
N SER A 152 -67.96 -17.69 52.63
CA SER A 152 -67.74 -18.73 53.64
C SER A 152 -66.88 -18.23 54.80
N GLY A 153 -65.98 -17.28 54.54
CA GLY A 153 -65.00 -16.79 55.51
C GLY A 153 -63.77 -17.70 55.65
N HIS A 154 -63.72 -18.82 54.92
CA HIS A 154 -62.63 -19.79 54.92
C HIS A 154 -62.13 -20.04 53.49
N PRO A 155 -61.44 -19.06 52.87
CA PRO A 155 -60.94 -19.19 51.52
C PRO A 155 -59.78 -20.20 51.42
N LEU A 156 -59.66 -20.85 50.27
CA LEU A 156 -58.49 -21.67 49.93
C LEU A 156 -57.46 -20.85 49.16
N ASP A 157 -56.22 -20.86 49.63
CA ASP A 157 -55.08 -20.19 49.01
C ASP A 157 -54.12 -21.21 48.38
N VAL A 158 -53.69 -20.97 47.13
CA VAL A 158 -52.67 -21.74 46.42
C VAL A 158 -51.63 -20.81 45.82
N TYR A 159 -50.36 -21.15 45.94
CA TYR A 159 -49.26 -20.42 45.32
C TYR A 159 -48.79 -21.14 44.06
N HIS A 160 -48.61 -20.40 42.98
CA HIS A 160 -48.08 -20.94 41.73
C HIS A 160 -47.12 -19.94 41.07
N VAL A 161 -45.99 -20.44 40.55
CA VAL A 161 -45.01 -19.61 39.85
C VAL A 161 -45.20 -19.77 38.34
N VAL A 162 -45.32 -18.66 37.62
CA VAL A 162 -45.39 -18.68 36.16
C VAL A 162 -43.99 -18.92 35.60
N ARG A 163 -43.85 -19.80 34.62
CA ARG A 163 -42.52 -20.07 34.01
C ARG A 163 -41.91 -18.78 33.44
N PRO A 164 -40.60 -18.53 33.63
CA PRO A 164 -39.94 -17.38 33.03
C PRO A 164 -39.93 -17.46 31.51
N SER A 165 -39.94 -16.30 30.86
CA SER A 165 -39.77 -16.22 29.40
C SER A 165 -38.34 -16.60 29.01
N PRO A 166 -38.13 -17.35 27.91
CA PRO A 166 -36.80 -17.68 27.42
C PRO A 166 -36.05 -16.44 26.92
N VAL A 167 -34.73 -16.52 26.95
CA VAL A 167 -33.86 -15.50 26.36
C VAL A 167 -34.03 -15.51 24.83
N SER A 168 -34.04 -14.33 24.22
CA SER A 168 -34.15 -14.16 22.78
C SER A 168 -33.28 -13.01 22.29
N ASN A 169 -33.05 -12.92 20.97
CA ASN A 169 -32.28 -11.85 20.32
C ASN A 169 -30.88 -11.66 20.92
N VAL A 170 -30.17 -12.77 21.11
CA VAL A 170 -28.79 -12.75 21.63
C VAL A 170 -27.85 -12.22 20.54
N GLY A 171 -27.27 -11.05 20.80
CA GLY A 171 -26.16 -10.51 20.05
C GLY A 171 -24.83 -11.10 20.54
N GLN A 172 -23.86 -11.18 19.64
CA GLN A 172 -22.52 -11.66 19.96
C GLN A 172 -21.45 -10.73 19.43
N LEU A 173 -20.43 -10.52 20.25
CA LEU A 173 -19.17 -9.89 19.89
C LEU A 173 -18.07 -10.91 20.07
N VAL A 174 -17.52 -11.37 18.96
CA VAL A 174 -16.59 -12.50 18.90
C VAL A 174 -15.15 -12.00 18.82
N ASP A 175 -14.29 -12.51 19.70
CA ASP A 175 -12.84 -12.35 19.65
C ASP A 175 -12.17 -13.72 19.47
N THR A 176 -10.85 -13.73 19.55
CA THR A 176 -9.98 -14.89 19.30
C THR A 176 -10.06 -15.92 20.42
N ARG A 177 -10.10 -15.48 21.69
CA ARG A 177 -10.13 -16.36 22.88
C ARG A 177 -11.31 -16.09 23.82
N ASN A 178 -12.10 -15.07 23.50
CA ASN A 178 -13.24 -14.67 24.30
C ASN A 178 -14.42 -14.35 23.37
N MET A 179 -15.62 -14.36 23.95
CA MET A 179 -16.84 -13.99 23.26
C MET A 179 -17.75 -13.30 24.26
N THR A 180 -18.24 -12.11 23.90
CA THR A 180 -19.22 -11.39 24.72
C THR A 180 -20.59 -11.60 24.11
N LEU A 181 -21.52 -12.09 24.92
CA LEU A 181 -22.92 -12.27 24.57
C LEU A 181 -23.73 -11.17 25.24
N GLU A 182 -24.65 -10.59 24.50
CA GLU A 182 -25.53 -9.52 24.97
C GLU A 182 -26.97 -9.81 24.54
N TRP A 183 -27.92 -9.71 25.47
CA TRP A 183 -29.32 -9.99 25.17
C TRP A 183 -30.27 -9.10 25.95
N PRO A 184 -31.45 -8.80 25.40
CA PRO A 184 -32.51 -8.12 26.13
C PRO A 184 -33.01 -8.98 27.29
N ARG A 185 -33.30 -8.32 28.42
CA ARG A 185 -33.96 -8.97 29.55
C ARG A 185 -35.33 -9.51 29.11
N PRO A 186 -35.63 -10.81 29.31
CA PRO A 186 -36.95 -11.37 29.04
C PRO A 186 -38.04 -10.66 29.85
N ALA A 187 -39.29 -10.71 29.36
CA ALA A 187 -40.42 -10.12 30.07
C ALA A 187 -40.68 -10.86 31.39
N GLY A 188 -41.01 -10.07 32.43
CA GLY A 188 -41.34 -10.58 33.76
C GLY A 188 -40.13 -10.63 34.72
N ARG A 189 -40.25 -11.44 35.77
CA ARG A 189 -39.19 -11.60 36.78
C ARG A 189 -38.15 -12.59 36.27
N VAL A 190 -36.89 -12.15 36.36
CA VAL A 190 -35.72 -12.99 36.17
C VAL A 190 -34.72 -12.61 37.25
N GLU A 191 -34.21 -13.60 37.97
CA GLU A 191 -33.24 -13.44 39.06
C GLU A 191 -31.81 -13.58 38.54
N PHE A 192 -31.57 -14.62 37.74
CA PHE A 192 -30.28 -14.84 37.09
C PHE A 192 -30.44 -15.66 35.81
N TYR A 193 -29.38 -15.67 35.01
CA TYR A 193 -29.24 -16.48 33.81
C TYR A 193 -28.17 -17.54 34.05
N SER A 194 -28.42 -18.78 33.64
CA SER A 194 -27.39 -19.82 33.59
C SER A 194 -26.95 -20.03 32.15
N LEU A 195 -25.66 -19.87 31.89
CA LEU A 195 -25.05 -20.10 30.59
C LEU A 195 -24.23 -21.38 30.65
N ARG A 196 -24.30 -22.19 29.59
CA ARG A 196 -23.42 -23.35 29.39
C ARG A 196 -22.93 -23.35 27.96
N TRP A 197 -21.64 -23.63 27.76
CA TRP A 197 -21.05 -23.72 26.43
C TRP A 197 -20.11 -24.90 26.34
N TRP A 198 -20.04 -25.50 25.16
CA TRP A 198 -19.12 -26.57 24.82
C TRP A 198 -18.72 -26.46 23.35
N ARG A 199 -17.58 -27.07 23.02
CA ARG A 199 -17.14 -27.17 21.64
C ARG A 199 -18.07 -28.08 20.84
N ALA A 200 -18.56 -27.61 19.70
CA ALA A 200 -19.49 -28.36 18.86
C ALA A 200 -18.81 -29.48 18.04
N ASP A 201 -17.47 -29.50 18.00
CA ASP A 201 -16.67 -30.55 17.35
C ASP A 201 -16.29 -31.71 18.29
N GLY A 202 -16.59 -31.60 19.59
CA GLY A 202 -16.42 -32.66 20.57
C GLY A 202 -17.56 -33.67 20.56
N SER A 203 -17.31 -34.89 21.06
CA SER A 203 -18.35 -35.91 21.21
C SER A 203 -19.49 -35.42 22.11
N GLU A 204 -20.73 -35.53 21.63
CA GLU A 204 -21.95 -35.31 22.41
C GLU A 204 -21.86 -36.17 23.69
N GLY A 205 -21.65 -35.52 24.84
CA GLY A 205 -21.46 -36.21 26.13
C GLY A 205 -20.29 -35.72 26.96
N ALA A 206 -19.36 -34.92 26.40
CA ALA A 206 -18.45 -34.14 27.22
C ALA A 206 -19.26 -33.03 27.90
N GLY A 207 -19.35 -33.05 29.24
CA GLY A 207 -20.04 -32.01 30.01
C GLY A 207 -19.61 -30.60 29.60
N ALA A 208 -20.47 -29.60 29.86
CA ALA A 208 -20.24 -28.22 29.48
C ALA A 208 -18.79 -27.78 29.77
N GLN A 209 -18.05 -27.38 28.72
CA GLN A 209 -16.66 -26.93 28.85
C GLN A 209 -16.55 -25.70 29.77
N GLY A 210 -17.62 -24.91 29.83
CA GLY A 210 -17.79 -23.92 30.88
C GLY A 210 -19.26 -23.65 31.19
N ALA A 211 -19.49 -23.20 32.41
CA ALA A 211 -20.78 -22.72 32.86
C ALA A 211 -20.59 -21.39 33.61
N ARG A 212 -21.53 -20.47 33.44
CA ARG A 212 -21.49 -19.18 34.13
C ARG A 212 -22.88 -18.73 34.48
N ASN A 213 -23.07 -18.31 35.73
CA ASN A 213 -24.29 -17.64 36.14
C ASN A 213 -24.08 -16.12 36.08
N VAL A 214 -25.09 -15.43 35.57
CA VAL A 214 -25.10 -13.97 35.45
C VAL A 214 -26.34 -13.46 36.18
N THR A 215 -26.13 -12.67 37.23
CA THR A 215 -27.24 -12.05 37.96
C THR A 215 -27.98 -11.08 37.04
N ALA A 216 -29.30 -11.01 37.17
CA ALA A 216 -30.13 -10.07 36.42
C ALA A 216 -30.15 -8.67 37.06
N GLU A 217 -29.17 -8.33 37.91
CA GLU A 217 -29.15 -7.10 38.71
C GLU A 217 -28.63 -5.87 37.96
N GLY A 218 -29.30 -4.74 38.20
CA GLY A 218 -29.06 -3.44 37.60
C GLY A 218 -30.10 -3.12 36.52
N GLY A 219 -30.72 -1.94 36.58
CA GLY A 219 -31.77 -1.46 35.67
C GLY A 219 -31.37 -1.30 34.19
N GLY A 220 -30.37 -2.04 33.71
CA GLY A 220 -30.02 -2.16 32.31
C GLY A 220 -31.03 -3.01 31.55
N ARG A 221 -31.46 -2.51 30.39
CA ARG A 221 -32.34 -3.24 29.45
C ARG A 221 -31.66 -4.50 28.86
N LEU A 222 -30.34 -4.58 28.94
CA LEU A 222 -29.51 -5.62 28.33
C LEU A 222 -28.66 -6.33 29.40
N ALA A 223 -28.65 -7.66 29.37
CA ALA A 223 -27.74 -8.50 30.14
C ALA A 223 -26.53 -8.87 29.28
N ARG A 224 -25.36 -8.99 29.92
CA ARG A 224 -24.07 -9.20 29.25
C ARG A 224 -23.28 -10.32 29.92
N ALA A 225 -22.67 -11.20 29.13
CA ALA A 225 -21.81 -12.26 29.63
C ALA A 225 -20.54 -12.41 28.78
N LEU A 226 -19.39 -12.47 29.44
CA LEU A 226 -18.11 -12.79 28.81
C LEU A 226 -17.82 -14.29 28.97
N LEU A 227 -17.64 -14.98 27.86
CA LEU A 227 -17.10 -16.34 27.81
C LEU A 227 -15.60 -16.22 27.54
N SER A 228 -14.77 -16.79 28.41
CA SER A 228 -13.31 -16.74 28.33
C SER A 228 -12.72 -18.14 28.17
N GLY A 229 -11.45 -18.21 27.75
CA GLY A 229 -10.74 -19.49 27.61
C GLY A 229 -11.19 -20.31 26.41
N LEU A 230 -11.77 -19.67 25.39
CA LEU A 230 -12.20 -20.32 24.16
C LEU A 230 -11.01 -20.56 23.23
N SER A 231 -11.07 -21.63 22.43
CA SER A 231 -10.06 -21.96 21.43
C SER A 231 -10.27 -21.12 20.16
N PRO A 232 -9.21 -20.58 19.52
CA PRO A 232 -9.35 -19.74 18.32
C PRO A 232 -9.94 -20.46 17.10
N GLY A 233 -10.90 -19.81 16.46
CA GLY A 233 -11.61 -20.28 15.26
C GLY A 233 -12.48 -21.53 15.43
N ALA A 234 -12.61 -22.03 16.67
CA ALA A 234 -13.33 -23.26 16.99
C ALA A 234 -14.85 -23.03 17.06
N PRO A 235 -15.66 -24.06 16.74
CA PRO A 235 -17.10 -24.01 16.87
C PRO A 235 -17.55 -24.26 18.31
N TYR A 236 -18.52 -23.46 18.77
CA TYR A 236 -19.11 -23.54 20.10
C TYR A 236 -20.63 -23.51 20.02
N THR A 237 -21.27 -24.38 20.78
CA THR A 237 -22.71 -24.31 21.05
C THR A 237 -22.88 -23.67 22.43
N VAL A 238 -23.69 -22.62 22.50
CA VAL A 238 -24.00 -21.91 23.74
C VAL A 238 -25.48 -22.05 24.05
N THR A 239 -25.78 -22.39 25.30
CA THR A 239 -27.13 -22.43 25.84
C THR A 239 -27.31 -21.42 26.96
N ILE A 240 -28.46 -20.74 26.97
CA ILE A 240 -28.82 -19.74 27.97
C ILE A 240 -30.23 -20.06 28.48
N ALA A 241 -30.39 -20.11 29.80
CA ALA A 241 -31.69 -20.26 30.45
C ALA A 241 -31.89 -19.16 31.50
N ALA A 242 -33.10 -18.62 31.59
CA ALA A 242 -33.51 -17.67 32.61
C ALA A 242 -34.11 -18.42 33.81
N HIS A 243 -33.74 -18.01 35.02
CA HIS A 243 -34.21 -18.58 36.28
C HIS A 243 -35.01 -17.55 37.06
N SER A 244 -36.12 -17.98 37.64
CA SER A 244 -36.91 -17.21 38.61
C SER A 244 -37.51 -18.18 39.61
N TYR A 245 -37.34 -17.93 40.91
CA TYR A 245 -37.62 -18.91 41.95
C TYR A 245 -36.95 -20.26 41.61
N ASP A 246 -37.71 -21.36 41.67
CA ASP A 246 -37.22 -22.72 41.36
C ASP A 246 -37.53 -23.18 39.92
N LEU A 247 -37.94 -22.25 39.04
CA LEU A 247 -38.31 -22.56 37.66
C LEU A 247 -37.28 -22.05 36.64
N VAL A 248 -37.08 -22.87 35.62
CA VAL A 248 -36.19 -22.60 34.49
C VAL A 248 -37.01 -22.34 33.23
N SER A 249 -36.62 -21.35 32.44
CA SER A 249 -37.19 -21.10 31.11
C SER A 249 -36.84 -22.22 30.12
N ASP A 250 -37.46 -22.20 28.96
CA ASP A 250 -36.96 -22.97 27.81
C ASP A 250 -35.54 -22.49 27.45
N LEU A 251 -34.72 -23.40 26.92
CA LEU A 251 -33.32 -23.14 26.60
C LEU A 251 -33.22 -22.37 25.28
N PHE A 252 -32.48 -21.25 25.29
CA PHE A 252 -31.99 -20.64 24.06
C PHE A 252 -30.69 -21.34 23.66
N THR A 253 -30.59 -21.81 22.41
CA THR A 253 -29.40 -22.47 21.87
C THR A 253 -28.90 -21.71 20.64
N MET A 254 -27.60 -21.43 20.58
CA MET A 254 -26.95 -20.80 19.43
C MET A 254 -25.62 -21.48 19.11
N ASP A 255 -25.40 -21.73 17.84
CA ASP A 255 -24.11 -22.18 17.32
C ASP A 255 -23.31 -20.99 16.79
N THR A 256 -22.08 -20.89 17.23
CA THR A 256 -21.18 -19.80 16.85
C THR A 256 -19.74 -20.28 16.76
N ARG A 257 -18.85 -19.42 16.26
CA ARG A 257 -17.42 -19.70 16.18
C ARG A 257 -16.65 -18.53 16.76
N THR A 258 -15.53 -18.82 17.42
CA THR A 258 -14.56 -17.79 17.78
C THR A 258 -13.84 -17.27 16.55
N ARG A 259 -13.17 -16.13 16.69
CA ARG A 259 -12.36 -15.58 15.61
C ARG A 259 -11.13 -16.47 15.36
N PRO A 260 -10.87 -16.89 14.12
CA PRO A 260 -9.67 -17.64 13.84
C PRO A 260 -8.43 -16.74 13.93
N LEU A 261 -7.31 -17.33 14.29
CA LEU A 261 -6.00 -16.67 14.29
C LEU A 261 -5.28 -16.99 12.97
N ILE A 262 -4.39 -16.10 12.57
CA ILE A 262 -3.43 -16.34 11.49
C ILE A 262 -2.02 -16.15 12.05
N GLN A 263 -1.19 -17.18 11.94
CA GLN A 263 0.25 -17.15 12.28
C GLN A 263 1.12 -17.43 11.04
N SER A 264 0.48 -17.48 9.87
CA SER A 264 1.14 -17.69 8.60
C SER A 264 2.00 -16.50 8.22
N GLU A 265 3.24 -16.79 7.83
CA GLU A 265 4.10 -15.84 7.15
C GLU A 265 3.79 -15.86 5.66
N MET A 266 3.73 -14.69 5.04
CA MET A 266 3.52 -14.53 3.60
C MET A 266 4.79 -14.00 2.95
N THR A 267 5.23 -14.67 1.90
CA THR A 267 6.27 -14.20 0.99
C THR A 267 5.72 -14.11 -0.43
N ILE A 268 6.04 -13.03 -1.12
CA ILE A 268 5.63 -12.80 -2.50
C ILE A 268 6.83 -13.04 -3.39
N VAL A 269 6.66 -13.89 -4.40
CA VAL A 269 7.64 -14.17 -5.44
C VAL A 269 7.05 -13.64 -6.74
N THR A 270 7.75 -12.66 -7.31
CA THR A 270 7.48 -12.12 -8.64
C THR A 270 8.47 -12.72 -9.62
N GLU A 271 8.09 -12.84 -10.89
CA GLU A 271 9.04 -13.17 -11.98
C GLU A 271 10.23 -12.21 -11.90
N SER A 272 11.42 -12.72 -11.57
CA SER A 272 12.65 -11.94 -11.47
C SER A 272 13.00 -11.37 -12.83
N GLY A 273 13.24 -10.06 -12.91
CA GLY A 273 13.74 -9.42 -14.14
C GLY A 273 15.16 -9.83 -14.55
N THR A 274 15.78 -10.79 -13.85
CA THR A 274 17.19 -11.16 -13.94
C THR A 274 17.47 -12.65 -14.11
N ASP A 275 16.45 -13.52 -14.08
CA ASP A 275 16.71 -14.96 -14.09
C ASP A 275 16.74 -15.52 -15.52
N GLU A 276 17.95 -16.00 -15.85
CA GLU A 276 18.33 -16.91 -16.92
C GLU A 276 18.35 -16.37 -18.36
N ALA A 277 19.52 -15.81 -18.69
CA ALA A 277 20.05 -15.58 -20.03
C ALA A 277 20.26 -16.88 -20.87
N ASP A 278 19.53 -17.96 -20.63
CA ASP A 278 19.74 -19.25 -21.32
C ASP A 278 18.46 -19.94 -21.83
N ASN A 279 17.29 -19.30 -21.73
CA ASN A 279 16.10 -19.83 -22.40
C ASN A 279 15.30 -18.72 -23.12
N ASP A 280 15.58 -18.56 -24.42
CA ASP A 280 14.96 -17.62 -25.38
C ASP A 280 13.45 -17.82 -25.62
N THR A 281 12.68 -18.31 -24.64
CA THR A 281 11.25 -18.64 -24.81
C THR A 281 10.28 -17.90 -23.88
N GLU A 282 10.73 -17.06 -22.95
CA GLU A 282 9.81 -16.14 -22.26
C GLU A 282 9.64 -14.85 -23.08
N SER A 283 8.60 -14.83 -23.92
CA SER A 283 8.28 -13.64 -24.70
C SER A 283 8.04 -12.45 -23.76
N ASP A 284 8.58 -11.27 -24.10
CA ASP A 284 8.27 -9.99 -23.41
C ASP A 284 6.76 -9.66 -23.40
N THR A 285 5.97 -10.39 -24.20
CA THR A 285 4.52 -10.34 -24.30
C THR A 285 3.79 -11.25 -23.30
N SER A 286 4.48 -12.07 -22.52
CA SER A 286 3.86 -12.95 -21.53
C SER A 286 3.19 -12.12 -20.41
N PRO A 287 1.95 -12.46 -20.03
CA PRO A 287 1.26 -11.76 -18.95
C PRO A 287 2.00 -11.96 -17.63
N ALA A 288 2.25 -10.87 -16.89
CA ALA A 288 2.96 -10.96 -15.61
C ALA A 288 2.17 -11.81 -14.59
N SER A 289 2.89 -12.56 -13.78
CA SER A 289 2.33 -13.36 -12.70
C SER A 289 2.93 -13.02 -11.33
N LEU A 290 2.17 -13.32 -10.28
CA LEU A 290 2.57 -13.14 -8.89
C LEU A 290 2.27 -14.42 -8.12
N LYS A 291 3.30 -15.02 -7.54
CA LYS A 291 3.19 -16.22 -6.73
C LYS A 291 3.29 -15.86 -5.25
N VAL A 292 2.25 -16.16 -4.49
CA VAL A 292 2.21 -16.01 -3.04
C VAL A 292 2.58 -17.34 -2.41
N LEU A 293 3.66 -17.38 -1.64
CA LEU A 293 4.04 -18.49 -0.79
C LEU A 293 3.66 -18.16 0.65
N TYR A 294 3.20 -19.15 1.40
CA TYR A 294 2.83 -18.92 2.78
C TYR A 294 3.08 -20.13 3.68
N THR A 295 3.31 -19.92 4.97
CA THR A 295 3.43 -21.02 5.94
C THR A 295 2.06 -21.44 6.45
N ARG A 296 1.89 -22.72 6.80
CA ARG A 296 0.62 -23.21 7.38
C ARG A 296 0.53 -22.74 8.84
N THR A 297 -0.51 -22.00 9.19
CA THR A 297 -0.92 -21.74 10.58
C THR A 297 -1.18 -23.08 11.28
N PRO A 298 -0.50 -23.38 12.40
CA PRO A 298 -0.66 -24.65 13.11
C PRO A 298 -2.09 -24.89 13.60
N GLU A 299 -2.60 -26.11 13.44
CA GLU A 299 -3.94 -26.51 13.92
C GLU A 299 -4.06 -26.42 15.44
N SER A 300 -2.94 -26.58 16.17
CA SER A 300 -2.88 -26.38 17.62
C SER A 300 -3.11 -24.92 18.04
N ALA A 301 -2.86 -23.97 17.15
CA ALA A 301 -3.03 -22.54 17.41
C ALA A 301 -4.41 -22.03 17.02
N SER A 302 -4.98 -22.50 15.90
CA SER A 302 -6.30 -22.11 15.43
C SER A 302 -6.93 -23.16 14.52
N THR A 303 -8.23 -23.36 14.67
CA THR A 303 -9.05 -24.15 13.75
C THR A 303 -9.79 -23.23 12.78
N PHE A 304 -9.79 -23.51 11.49
CA PHE A 304 -10.46 -22.69 10.47
C PHE A 304 -10.68 -23.51 9.19
N ASP A 305 -11.56 -23.05 8.31
CA ASP A 305 -11.98 -23.81 7.13
C ASP A 305 -11.06 -23.55 5.92
N SER A 306 -10.68 -22.29 5.70
CA SER A 306 -9.86 -21.89 4.54
C SER A 306 -8.98 -20.65 4.82
N TYR A 307 -7.95 -20.51 3.99
CA TYR A 307 -7.26 -19.24 3.76
C TYR A 307 -7.95 -18.51 2.62
N ARG A 308 -8.21 -17.22 2.80
CA ARG A 308 -8.70 -16.33 1.75
C ARG A 308 -7.60 -15.35 1.37
N PHE A 309 -7.35 -15.22 0.08
CA PHE A 309 -6.40 -14.29 -0.50
C PHE A 309 -7.14 -13.27 -1.34
N ARG A 310 -6.80 -12.00 -1.20
CA ARG A 310 -7.29 -10.91 -2.04
C ARG A 310 -6.11 -10.13 -2.60
N LEU A 311 -6.07 -10.01 -3.92
CA LEU A 311 -5.09 -9.23 -4.67
C LEU A 311 -5.78 -8.00 -5.24
N GLU A 312 -5.28 -6.82 -4.91
CA GLU A 312 -5.82 -5.54 -5.38
C GLU A 312 -4.71 -4.72 -6.04
N GLY A 313 -4.89 -4.35 -7.31
CA GLY A 313 -3.97 -3.49 -8.04
C GLY A 313 -4.18 -2.02 -7.72
N GLU A 314 -3.10 -1.25 -7.72
CA GLU A 314 -3.15 0.20 -7.60
C GLU A 314 -4.07 0.80 -8.69
N GLY A 315 -5.13 1.50 -8.25
CA GLY A 315 -6.13 2.10 -9.15
C GLY A 315 -7.26 1.16 -9.65
N GLU A 316 -7.24 -0.14 -9.33
CA GLU A 316 -8.30 -1.09 -9.74
C GLU A 316 -9.55 -1.03 -8.83
N GLY A 317 -9.42 -0.52 -7.61
CA GLY A 317 -10.49 -0.49 -6.61
C GLY A 317 -10.98 -1.88 -6.18
N ALA A 318 -12.07 -1.92 -5.42
CA ALA A 318 -12.57 -3.16 -4.84
C ALA A 318 -13.17 -4.14 -5.87
N GLU A 319 -13.71 -3.65 -7.00
CA GLU A 319 -14.33 -4.48 -8.04
C GLU A 319 -13.31 -5.20 -8.93
N GLY A 320 -12.11 -4.62 -9.11
CA GLY A 320 -11.00 -5.27 -9.82
C GLY A 320 -10.22 -6.28 -8.97
N ALA A 321 -10.54 -6.40 -7.68
CA ALA A 321 -9.81 -7.26 -6.77
C ALA A 321 -10.05 -8.75 -7.07
N ARG A 322 -8.96 -9.52 -7.19
CA ARG A 322 -9.01 -10.96 -7.42
C ARG A 322 -9.02 -11.68 -6.07
N VAL A 323 -10.01 -12.54 -5.82
CA VAL A 323 -10.14 -13.30 -4.57
C VAL A 323 -9.99 -14.79 -4.84
N VAL A 324 -9.17 -15.46 -4.02
CA VAL A 324 -8.93 -16.90 -4.10
C VAL A 324 -9.11 -17.51 -2.71
N ASP A 325 -9.96 -18.51 -2.60
CA ASP A 325 -10.16 -19.30 -1.39
C ASP A 325 -9.43 -20.63 -1.49
N ARG A 326 -8.74 -21.01 -0.41
CA ARG A 326 -7.94 -22.23 -0.37
C ARG A 326 -8.19 -23.00 0.94
N PRO A 327 -8.58 -24.28 0.89
CA PRO A 327 -8.84 -25.06 2.10
C PRO A 327 -7.63 -25.09 3.05
N ALA A 328 -7.88 -25.12 4.37
CA ALA A 328 -6.82 -25.14 5.38
C ALA A 328 -5.84 -26.31 5.22
N SER A 329 -6.34 -27.47 4.78
CA SER A 329 -5.57 -28.70 4.55
C SER A 329 -4.84 -28.75 3.21
N ALA A 330 -5.13 -27.82 2.28
CA ALA A 330 -4.60 -27.89 0.92
C ALA A 330 -3.08 -27.69 0.87
N ALA A 331 -2.40 -28.56 0.14
CA ALA A 331 -0.98 -28.46 -0.22
C ALA A 331 -0.84 -28.38 -1.76
N PRO A 332 0.21 -27.76 -2.31
CA PRO A 332 1.32 -27.03 -1.65
C PRO A 332 0.94 -25.59 -1.25
N GLN A 333 1.49 -25.01 -0.19
CA GLN A 333 1.13 -23.68 0.35
C GLN A 333 1.56 -22.51 -0.55
N GLN A 334 0.88 -22.41 -1.68
CA GLN A 334 1.10 -21.40 -2.69
C GLN A 334 -0.20 -21.02 -3.39
N VAL A 335 -0.27 -19.78 -3.87
CA VAL A 335 -1.32 -19.26 -4.74
C VAL A 335 -0.65 -18.53 -5.90
N LEU A 336 -1.11 -18.77 -7.13
CA LEU A 336 -0.60 -18.10 -8.32
C LEU A 336 -1.69 -17.19 -8.89
N PHE A 337 -1.35 -15.90 -9.04
CA PHE A 337 -2.16 -14.94 -9.76
C PHE A 337 -1.52 -14.70 -11.13
N THR A 338 -2.29 -14.88 -12.20
CA THR A 338 -1.83 -14.68 -13.59
C THR A 338 -2.57 -13.52 -14.24
N ARG A 339 -2.08 -13.06 -15.41
CA ARG A 339 -2.70 -11.95 -16.16
C ARG A 339 -2.77 -10.66 -15.34
N LEU A 340 -1.64 -10.34 -14.73
CA LEU A 340 -1.42 -9.09 -14.01
C LEU A 340 -0.75 -8.07 -14.93
N VAL A 341 -0.82 -6.81 -14.53
CA VAL A 341 -0.23 -5.69 -15.26
C VAL A 341 1.23 -5.54 -14.82
N PRO A 342 2.21 -5.67 -15.72
CA PRO A 342 3.63 -5.42 -15.40
C PRO A 342 3.83 -4.01 -14.85
N GLY A 343 4.81 -3.82 -13.96
CA GLY A 343 5.09 -2.51 -13.35
C GLY A 343 4.07 -2.03 -12.31
N ARG A 344 2.88 -2.63 -12.24
CA ARG A 344 1.83 -2.25 -11.29
C ARG A 344 2.16 -2.69 -9.87
N LEU A 345 1.80 -1.87 -8.88
CA LEU A 345 1.83 -2.22 -7.47
C LEU A 345 0.57 -2.99 -7.10
N TYR A 346 0.75 -4.12 -6.45
CA TYR A 346 -0.34 -4.94 -5.93
C TYR A 346 -0.28 -5.04 -4.41
N ASN A 347 -1.44 -4.95 -3.77
CA ASN A 347 -1.63 -5.24 -2.37
C ASN A 347 -2.24 -6.64 -2.22
N VAL A 348 -1.48 -7.57 -1.65
CA VAL A 348 -1.90 -8.93 -1.34
C VAL A 348 -2.31 -8.98 0.12
N THR A 349 -3.55 -9.40 0.36
CA THR A 349 -4.10 -9.58 1.71
C THR A 349 -4.51 -11.03 1.91
N MET A 350 -4.14 -11.62 3.04
CA MET A 350 -4.45 -13.00 3.41
C MET A 350 -5.03 -13.06 4.81
N TRP A 351 -6.09 -13.84 5.00
CA TRP A 351 -6.68 -14.09 6.31
C TRP A 351 -7.24 -15.51 6.38
N THR A 352 -7.43 -16.02 7.60
CA THR A 352 -8.11 -17.30 7.82
C THR A 352 -9.61 -17.06 7.99
N VAL A 353 -10.41 -18.00 7.48
CA VAL A 353 -11.87 -17.94 7.47
C VAL A 353 -12.42 -19.17 8.20
N SER A 354 -13.27 -18.93 9.20
CA SER A 354 -14.03 -19.95 9.91
C SER A 354 -15.51 -19.61 9.76
N ARG A 355 -16.16 -20.19 8.74
CA ARG A 355 -17.49 -19.83 8.21
C ARG A 355 -17.65 -18.34 7.93
N ASN A 356 -18.34 -17.61 8.81
CA ASN A 356 -18.64 -16.19 8.70
C ASN A 356 -17.70 -15.30 9.55
N VAL A 357 -16.75 -15.89 10.27
CA VAL A 357 -15.79 -15.17 11.11
C VAL A 357 -14.40 -15.24 10.48
N THR A 358 -13.75 -14.08 10.35
CA THR A 358 -12.44 -13.96 9.69
C THR A 358 -11.37 -13.46 10.66
N SER A 359 -10.13 -13.87 10.48
CA SER A 359 -8.99 -13.36 11.28
C SER A 359 -8.71 -11.89 11.00
N HIS A 360 -7.73 -11.32 11.70
CA HIS A 360 -7.10 -10.10 11.21
C HIS A 360 -6.33 -10.42 9.92
N PRO A 361 -6.42 -9.57 8.88
CA PRO A 361 -5.70 -9.80 7.64
C PRO A 361 -4.22 -9.47 7.78
N VAL A 362 -3.39 -10.27 7.12
CA VAL A 362 -1.97 -10.02 6.88
C VAL A 362 -1.84 -9.44 5.47
N ALA A 363 -1.23 -8.26 5.36
CA ALA A 363 -1.06 -7.56 4.10
C ALA A 363 0.40 -7.44 3.71
N ARG A 364 0.70 -7.59 2.41
CA ARG A 364 2.01 -7.31 1.81
C ARG A 364 1.81 -6.63 0.47
N GLN A 365 2.71 -5.70 0.17
CA GLN A 365 2.75 -5.02 -1.11
C GLN A 365 3.90 -5.57 -1.94
N ALA A 366 3.67 -5.73 -3.23
CA ALA A 366 4.70 -6.09 -4.20
C ALA A 366 4.42 -5.38 -5.53
N ARG A 367 5.46 -4.80 -6.12
CA ARG A 367 5.40 -4.22 -7.46
C ARG A 367 5.94 -5.24 -8.45
N LEU A 368 5.21 -5.51 -9.52
CA LEU A 368 5.71 -6.36 -10.60
C LEU A 368 6.78 -5.62 -11.38
N PHE A 369 7.75 -6.35 -11.91
CA PHE A 369 8.75 -5.74 -12.78
C PHE A 369 8.09 -5.18 -14.05
N PRO A 370 8.42 -3.95 -14.48
CA PRO A 370 7.94 -3.43 -15.74
C PRO A 370 8.60 -4.19 -16.90
N ARG A 371 7.91 -4.29 -18.03
CA ARG A 371 8.52 -4.83 -19.26
C ARG A 371 9.49 -3.80 -19.84
N PRO A 372 10.58 -4.23 -20.50
CA PRO A 372 11.51 -3.32 -21.16
C PRO A 372 10.81 -2.57 -22.30
N VAL A 373 11.47 -1.52 -22.80
CA VAL A 373 11.02 -0.88 -24.03
C VAL A 373 11.08 -1.88 -25.19
N PRO A 374 10.07 -1.93 -26.08
CA PRO A 374 10.01 -2.92 -27.15
C PRO A 374 11.04 -2.66 -28.26
N TRP A 375 11.55 -1.43 -28.37
CA TRP A 375 12.60 -1.02 -29.29
C TRP A 375 13.25 0.27 -28.81
N LEU A 376 14.51 0.49 -29.19
CA LEU A 376 15.29 1.69 -28.94
C LEU A 376 16.09 2.03 -30.20
N ASN A 377 15.80 3.18 -30.83
CA ASN A 377 16.46 3.61 -32.07
C ASN A 377 16.88 5.07 -32.01
N ALA A 378 17.90 5.43 -32.81
CA ALA A 378 18.27 6.82 -33.03
C ALA A 378 17.27 7.48 -33.99
N THR A 379 16.70 8.62 -33.58
CA THR A 379 15.81 9.44 -34.41
C THR A 379 16.59 10.43 -35.27
N TRP A 380 17.71 10.95 -34.76
CA TRP A 380 18.67 11.76 -35.50
C TRP A 380 20.07 11.54 -34.93
N VAL A 381 21.08 11.61 -35.80
CA VAL A 381 22.49 11.44 -35.41
C VAL A 381 23.28 12.63 -35.95
N GLY A 382 23.95 13.35 -35.05
CA GLY A 382 24.87 14.42 -35.40
C GLY A 382 26.29 14.13 -34.91
N ALA A 383 27.20 15.08 -35.13
CA ALA A 383 28.59 14.90 -34.73
C ALA A 383 28.83 15.07 -33.23
N ARG A 384 27.97 15.80 -32.51
CA ARG A 384 28.09 16.04 -31.06
C ARG A 384 26.81 15.73 -30.28
N GLY A 385 25.86 15.04 -30.89
CA GLY A 385 24.61 14.70 -30.26
C GLY A 385 23.82 13.65 -31.03
N VAL A 386 22.92 12.99 -30.32
CA VAL A 386 22.07 11.93 -30.83
C VAL A 386 20.68 12.10 -30.20
N GLY A 387 19.64 12.01 -31.00
CA GLY A 387 18.27 11.85 -30.52
C GLY A 387 17.91 10.38 -30.45
N LEU A 388 17.36 9.95 -29.33
CA LEU A 388 16.90 8.59 -29.10
C LEU A 388 15.38 8.58 -28.97
N GLY A 389 14.75 7.53 -29.49
CA GLY A 389 13.33 7.25 -29.32
C GLY A 389 13.10 5.79 -29.00
N TRP A 390 12.07 5.49 -28.21
CA TRP A 390 11.70 4.13 -27.84
C TRP A 390 10.20 3.95 -27.76
N GLY A 391 9.76 2.69 -27.88
CA GLY A 391 8.35 2.33 -27.76
C GLY A 391 7.83 2.43 -26.34
N ALA A 392 6.51 2.54 -26.18
CA ALA A 392 5.87 2.43 -24.87
C ALA A 392 5.98 0.98 -24.37
N PRO A 393 6.44 0.74 -23.13
CA PRO A 393 6.47 -0.59 -22.55
C PRO A 393 5.06 -1.09 -22.25
N ALA A 394 4.89 -2.41 -22.16
CA ALA A 394 3.63 -3.01 -21.73
C ALA A 394 3.48 -2.88 -20.21
N GLY A 395 2.31 -2.42 -19.76
CA GLY A 395 1.98 -2.23 -18.36
C GLY A 395 2.20 -0.80 -17.87
N ASP A 396 2.39 -0.67 -16.56
CA ASP A 396 2.54 0.63 -15.90
C ASP A 396 4.02 1.00 -15.81
N ALA A 397 4.36 2.23 -16.22
CA ALA A 397 5.70 2.80 -16.10
C ALA A 397 5.60 4.21 -15.52
N THR A 398 6.54 4.55 -14.65
CA THR A 398 6.64 5.88 -14.02
C THR A 398 7.55 6.79 -14.84
N ASP A 399 8.75 6.31 -15.17
CA ASP A 399 9.75 7.03 -15.94
C ASP A 399 10.74 6.06 -16.62
N TYR A 400 11.67 6.62 -17.39
CA TYR A 400 12.73 5.91 -18.09
C TYR A 400 14.08 6.42 -17.58
N GLU A 401 15.00 5.50 -17.35
CA GLU A 401 16.39 5.79 -17.04
C GLU A 401 17.26 5.47 -18.25
N LEU A 402 17.93 6.49 -18.77
CA LEU A 402 18.88 6.39 -19.87
C LEU A 402 20.30 6.45 -19.31
N GLN A 403 21.08 5.42 -19.63
CA GLN A 403 22.48 5.30 -19.26
C GLN A 403 23.37 5.25 -20.50
N TYR A 404 24.50 5.95 -20.46
CA TYR A 404 25.55 5.83 -21.48
C TYR A 404 26.91 6.27 -20.92
N LEU A 405 27.99 5.72 -21.46
CA LEU A 405 29.35 6.12 -21.12
C LEU A 405 29.72 7.38 -21.91
N ALA A 406 29.83 8.54 -21.25
CA ALA A 406 30.20 9.79 -21.92
C ALA A 406 31.68 9.82 -22.33
N ASP A 407 32.51 9.15 -21.54
CA ASP A 407 33.92 8.85 -21.78
C ASP A 407 34.22 7.44 -21.23
N ALA A 408 35.48 7.00 -21.26
CA ALA A 408 35.87 5.65 -20.86
C ALA A 408 35.51 5.27 -19.40
N HIS A 409 35.28 6.23 -18.50
CA HIS A 409 35.05 5.97 -17.07
C HIS A 409 33.82 6.69 -16.49
N THR A 410 33.17 7.57 -17.26
CA THR A 410 32.04 8.39 -16.77
C THR A 410 30.71 7.88 -17.32
N LEU A 411 30.01 7.09 -16.51
CA LEU A 411 28.61 6.74 -16.76
C LEU A 411 27.70 7.95 -16.49
N ARG A 412 26.92 8.34 -17.49
CA ARG A 412 25.86 9.33 -17.36
C ARG A 412 24.52 8.63 -17.23
N THR A 413 23.74 9.06 -16.24
CA THR A 413 22.38 8.58 -15.99
C THR A 413 21.43 9.76 -16.07
N ASN A 414 20.44 9.67 -16.95
CA ASN A 414 19.39 10.69 -17.11
C ASN A 414 18.02 10.03 -16.92
N HIS A 415 17.07 10.81 -16.39
CA HIS A 415 15.69 10.36 -16.18
C HIS A 415 14.73 11.20 -17.01
N THR A 416 13.75 10.56 -17.62
CA THR A 416 12.71 11.23 -18.41
C THR A 416 11.41 10.45 -18.35
N SER A 417 10.28 11.14 -18.33
CA SER A 417 8.95 10.52 -18.53
C SER A 417 8.55 10.46 -20.01
N ALA A 418 9.28 11.18 -20.88
CA ALA A 418 9.05 11.14 -22.32
C ALA A 418 9.67 9.88 -22.93
N ARG A 419 9.10 9.45 -24.06
CA ARG A 419 9.56 8.28 -24.84
C ARG A 419 10.71 8.60 -25.82
N ALA A 420 11.39 9.70 -25.56
CA ALA A 420 12.49 10.21 -26.37
C ALA A 420 13.42 11.05 -25.50
N PHE A 421 14.69 11.09 -25.88
CA PHE A 421 15.70 11.90 -25.19
C PHE A 421 16.78 12.35 -26.15
N ASN A 422 17.17 13.63 -26.06
CA ASN A 422 18.25 14.19 -26.86
C ASN A 422 19.51 14.28 -26.01
N VAL A 423 20.54 13.55 -26.43
CA VAL A 423 21.86 13.58 -25.81
C VAL A 423 22.76 14.54 -26.57
N THR A 424 23.41 15.45 -25.85
CA THR A 424 24.32 16.47 -26.42
C THR A 424 25.68 16.43 -25.73
N GLY A 425 26.70 16.98 -26.38
CA GLY A 425 28.06 17.02 -25.85
C GLY A 425 28.82 15.70 -26.03
N LEU A 426 28.44 14.91 -27.03
CA LEU A 426 29.12 13.67 -27.40
C LEU A 426 30.38 13.97 -28.21
N ARG A 427 31.35 13.04 -28.18
CA ARG A 427 32.54 13.10 -29.02
C ARG A 427 32.19 12.74 -30.47
N PRO A 428 32.72 13.46 -31.48
CA PRO A 428 32.54 13.09 -32.88
C PRO A 428 33.16 11.73 -33.20
N HIS A 429 32.59 11.05 -34.20
CA HIS A 429 33.05 9.75 -34.71
C HIS A 429 33.35 8.71 -33.60
N THR A 430 32.47 8.64 -32.60
CA THR A 430 32.62 7.74 -31.45
C THR A 430 31.37 6.86 -31.34
N ASN A 431 31.56 5.54 -31.15
CA ASN A 431 30.46 4.60 -30.92
C ASN A 431 30.01 4.69 -29.45
N TYR A 432 28.74 4.99 -29.24
CA TYR A 432 28.11 5.07 -27.92
C TYR A 432 27.06 3.97 -27.79
N THR A 433 27.13 3.22 -26.69
CA THR A 433 26.06 2.30 -26.29
C THR A 433 25.12 3.03 -25.33
N PHE A 434 23.87 3.20 -25.76
CA PHE A 434 22.80 3.78 -24.96
C PHE A 434 21.93 2.66 -24.40
N THR A 435 21.72 2.66 -23.09
CA THR A 435 20.92 1.66 -22.38
C THR A 435 19.72 2.35 -21.74
N VAL A 436 18.51 1.88 -22.07
CA VAL A 436 17.27 2.37 -21.47
C VAL A 436 16.68 1.29 -20.56
N VAL A 437 16.33 1.70 -19.35
CA VAL A 437 15.65 0.88 -18.35
C VAL A 437 14.31 1.55 -18.02
N VAL A 438 13.23 0.76 -17.99
CA VAL A 438 11.91 1.23 -17.58
C VAL A 438 11.84 1.18 -16.05
N ARG A 439 11.35 2.25 -15.44
CA ARG A 439 11.18 2.38 -14.00
C ARG A 439 9.70 2.41 -13.67
N ALA A 440 9.29 1.61 -12.68
CA ALA A 440 7.94 1.64 -12.14
C ALA A 440 7.98 1.86 -10.63
N GLY A 441 7.22 2.84 -10.15
CA GLY A 441 7.24 3.29 -8.76
C GLY A 441 8.37 4.27 -8.45
N THR A 442 8.38 4.74 -7.21
CA THR A 442 9.41 5.61 -6.65
C THR A 442 10.13 4.92 -5.50
N ARG A 443 11.17 5.56 -4.94
CA ARG A 443 11.81 5.05 -3.72
C ARG A 443 10.82 4.91 -2.54
N ASP A 444 9.76 5.72 -2.53
CA ASP A 444 8.73 5.68 -1.49
C ASP A 444 7.64 4.62 -1.75
N THR A 445 7.49 4.15 -2.99
CA THR A 445 6.36 3.30 -3.45
C THR A 445 6.82 2.00 -4.13
N LEU A 446 7.95 1.46 -3.64
CA LEU A 446 8.67 0.28 -4.15
C LEU A 446 9.08 0.45 -5.63
N LEU A 447 10.36 0.76 -5.86
CA LEU A 447 10.92 0.91 -7.21
C LEU A 447 11.26 -0.47 -7.81
N ALA A 448 10.72 -0.74 -9.00
CA ALA A 448 11.07 -1.89 -9.83
C ALA A 448 11.65 -1.43 -11.18
N LEU A 449 12.64 -2.18 -11.68
CA LEU A 449 13.37 -1.89 -12.92
C LEU A 449 13.17 -3.00 -13.93
N SER A 450 12.96 -2.66 -15.20
CA SER A 450 12.96 -3.67 -16.26
C SER A 450 14.35 -4.22 -16.50
N ARG A 451 14.45 -5.28 -17.32
CA ARG A 451 15.70 -5.60 -18.01
C ARG A 451 16.16 -4.42 -18.85
N ALA A 452 17.47 -4.29 -19.01
CA ALA A 452 18.08 -3.26 -19.83
C ALA A 452 17.85 -3.54 -21.33
N HIS A 453 17.56 -2.49 -22.09
CA HIS A 453 17.53 -2.54 -23.55
C HIS A 453 18.58 -1.57 -24.09
N SER A 454 19.51 -2.06 -24.91
CA SER A 454 20.66 -1.29 -25.38
C SER A 454 20.66 -1.11 -26.89
N ALA A 455 21.14 0.04 -27.36
CA ALA A 455 21.37 0.33 -28.77
C ALA A 455 22.72 1.01 -28.94
N GLU A 456 23.45 0.63 -29.98
CA GLU A 456 24.72 1.24 -30.35
C GLU A 456 24.50 2.28 -31.45
N VAL A 457 25.10 3.47 -31.28
CA VAL A 457 25.00 4.57 -32.23
C VAL A 457 26.36 5.26 -32.34
N THR A 458 26.89 5.33 -33.57
CA THR A 458 28.11 6.09 -33.88
C THR A 458 27.77 7.51 -34.29
N THR A 459 28.36 8.50 -33.62
CA THR A 459 28.22 9.92 -34.00
C THR A 459 28.86 10.23 -35.35
N LEU A 460 28.38 11.27 -36.03
CA LEU A 460 28.96 11.69 -37.31
C LEU A 460 30.37 12.29 -37.13
N GLU A 461 31.12 12.34 -38.23
CA GLU A 461 32.40 13.07 -38.28
C GLU A 461 32.16 14.58 -38.05
N ALA A 462 33.14 15.26 -37.46
CA ALA A 462 33.22 16.72 -37.44
C ALA A 462 34.55 17.18 -38.03
N ALA A 463 34.65 18.48 -38.31
CA ALA A 463 35.93 19.10 -38.63
C ALA A 463 36.94 18.81 -37.49
N PRO A 464 38.19 18.42 -37.80
CA PRO A 464 39.22 18.21 -36.80
C PRO A 464 39.53 19.49 -36.02
N GLU A 465 40.22 19.35 -34.89
CA GLU A 465 40.86 20.49 -34.23
C GLU A 465 42.13 20.93 -34.99
N ALA A 466 42.66 22.09 -34.63
CA ALA A 466 43.93 22.56 -35.19
C ALA A 466 45.05 21.55 -34.83
N PRO A 467 45.93 21.19 -35.78
CA PRO A 467 47.08 20.34 -35.49
C PRO A 467 47.89 20.85 -34.30
N ALA A 468 48.20 19.96 -33.37
CA ALA A 468 48.93 20.29 -32.16
C ALA A 468 50.43 20.40 -32.44
N ASP A 469 51.15 21.13 -31.58
CA ASP A 469 52.62 21.20 -31.62
C ASP A 469 53.21 21.57 -32.99
N PHE A 470 52.53 22.46 -33.71
CA PHE A 470 52.96 22.93 -35.03
C PHE A 470 54.20 23.82 -34.90
N ARG A 471 55.36 23.28 -35.29
CA ARG A 471 56.67 23.93 -35.11
C ARG A 471 57.62 23.67 -36.27
N VAL A 472 58.69 24.46 -36.34
CA VAL A 472 59.79 24.26 -37.30
C VAL A 472 60.84 23.36 -36.67
N ILE A 473 61.27 22.31 -37.39
CA ILE A 473 62.29 21.36 -36.94
C ILE A 473 63.61 21.49 -37.68
N ASP A 474 63.58 22.03 -38.91
CA ASP A 474 64.77 22.31 -39.70
C ASP A 474 64.53 23.56 -40.56
N ALA A 475 65.57 24.36 -40.72
CA ALA A 475 65.50 25.65 -41.41
C ALA A 475 66.77 25.89 -42.21
N THR A 476 66.59 26.02 -43.52
CA THR A 476 67.65 26.40 -44.47
C THR A 476 67.28 27.75 -45.11
N PRO A 477 68.20 28.42 -45.82
CA PRO A 477 67.89 29.68 -46.47
C PRO A 477 66.77 29.63 -47.49
N ASN A 478 66.49 28.46 -48.07
CA ASN A 478 65.49 28.29 -49.11
C ASN A 478 64.37 27.30 -48.76
N SER A 479 64.38 26.73 -47.55
CA SER A 479 63.34 25.79 -47.12
C SER A 479 63.12 25.79 -45.61
N LEU A 480 61.86 25.62 -45.20
CA LEU A 480 61.46 25.41 -43.80
C LEU A 480 60.77 24.07 -43.69
N THR A 481 61.23 23.23 -42.75
CA THR A 481 60.62 21.93 -42.45
C THR A 481 59.81 22.04 -41.16
N PHE A 482 58.52 21.75 -41.26
CA PHE A 482 57.57 21.77 -40.17
C PHE A 482 57.30 20.37 -39.64
N ALA A 483 56.98 20.27 -38.36
CA ALA A 483 56.45 19.09 -37.71
C ALA A 483 55.19 19.44 -36.91
N TRP A 484 54.29 18.47 -36.77
CA TRP A 484 53.06 18.60 -35.98
C TRP A 484 52.61 17.26 -35.43
N GLU A 485 51.73 17.33 -34.45
CA GLU A 485 51.03 16.20 -33.88
C GLU A 485 49.52 16.29 -34.14
N MET A 486 48.88 15.13 -34.11
CA MET A 486 47.43 15.01 -34.29
C MET A 486 46.93 13.86 -33.41
N PRO A 487 46.62 14.16 -32.14
CA PRO A 487 46.05 13.21 -31.19
C PRO A 487 44.76 12.61 -31.74
N MET A 488 44.43 11.36 -31.37
CA MET A 488 43.22 10.69 -31.86
C MET A 488 41.95 11.45 -31.48
N GLU A 489 41.89 12.01 -30.28
CA GLU A 489 40.73 12.76 -29.80
C GLU A 489 40.43 14.03 -30.62
N SER A 490 41.49 14.69 -31.12
CA SER A 490 41.39 15.91 -31.92
C SER A 490 41.03 15.65 -33.39
N ARG A 491 41.04 14.39 -33.86
CA ARG A 491 40.74 14.06 -35.26
C ARG A 491 39.27 14.26 -35.60
N HIS A 492 38.39 13.98 -34.63
CA HIS A 492 36.94 14.06 -34.79
C HIS A 492 36.37 13.25 -35.99
N GLY A 493 37.10 12.25 -36.49
CA GLY A 493 36.77 11.50 -37.70
C GLY A 493 37.99 10.83 -38.32
N GLU A 494 37.77 10.21 -39.48
CA GLU A 494 38.85 9.67 -40.30
C GLU A 494 39.57 10.81 -41.05
N LEU A 495 40.85 11.02 -40.76
CA LEU A 495 41.64 12.05 -41.42
C LEU A 495 41.80 11.72 -42.91
N ARG A 496 41.54 12.70 -43.77
CA ARG A 496 41.69 12.57 -45.23
C ARG A 496 43.00 13.14 -45.71
N LYS A 497 43.35 14.36 -45.27
CA LYS A 497 44.58 15.06 -45.63
C LYS A 497 44.96 16.15 -44.65
N PHE A 498 46.22 16.57 -44.71
CA PHE A 498 46.66 17.86 -44.17
C PHE A 498 46.96 18.81 -45.32
N VAL A 499 46.78 20.09 -45.08
CA VAL A 499 47.14 21.14 -46.04
C VAL A 499 47.99 22.18 -45.35
N LEU A 500 49.22 22.32 -45.83
CA LEU A 500 50.13 23.39 -45.44
C LEU A 500 50.06 24.51 -46.47
N THR A 501 49.67 25.71 -46.04
CA THR A 501 49.75 26.93 -46.86
C THR A 501 50.79 27.87 -46.28
N TYR A 502 51.72 28.36 -47.09
CA TYR A 502 52.77 29.28 -46.65
C TYR A 502 52.89 30.48 -47.59
N ALA A 503 52.99 31.67 -47.01
CA ALA A 503 53.13 32.92 -47.76
C ALA A 503 54.10 33.87 -47.04
N PRO A 504 54.84 34.72 -47.77
CA PRO A 504 55.55 35.84 -47.17
C PRO A 504 54.60 36.73 -46.37
N THR A 505 55.00 37.13 -45.15
CA THR A 505 54.15 37.96 -44.27
C THR A 505 53.78 39.31 -44.92
N ASP A 506 54.64 39.81 -45.81
CA ASP A 506 54.46 41.09 -46.51
C ASP A 506 53.58 40.97 -47.77
N SER A 507 53.18 39.75 -48.13
CA SER A 507 52.36 39.49 -49.32
C SER A 507 50.88 39.29 -48.95
N SER A 508 49.99 39.90 -49.73
CA SER A 508 48.54 39.70 -49.63
C SER A 508 48.01 38.67 -50.66
N GLY A 509 48.90 38.00 -51.38
CA GLY A 509 48.55 37.01 -52.40
C GLY A 509 48.18 35.64 -51.81
N PRO A 510 47.57 34.74 -52.60
CA PRO A 510 47.39 33.35 -52.19
C PRO A 510 48.77 32.71 -51.99
N GLY A 511 49.01 32.17 -50.79
CA GLY A 511 50.23 31.44 -50.48
C GLY A 511 50.36 30.14 -51.27
N ASP A 512 51.58 29.63 -51.35
CA ASP A 512 51.83 28.29 -51.90
C ASP A 512 51.16 27.25 -51.00
N ARG A 513 50.66 26.17 -51.63
CA ARG A 513 49.86 25.13 -50.98
C ARG A 513 50.46 23.76 -51.21
N LEU A 514 50.63 23.01 -50.13
CA LEU A 514 51.10 21.63 -50.14
C LEU A 514 50.03 20.72 -49.52
N GLU A 515 49.54 19.74 -50.29
CA GLU A 515 48.63 18.71 -49.79
C GLU A 515 49.42 17.47 -49.35
N LEU A 516 49.07 16.96 -48.18
CA LEU A 516 49.80 15.93 -47.48
C LEU A 516 48.84 14.80 -47.11
N GLY A 517 49.33 13.55 -47.16
CA GLY A 517 48.54 12.39 -46.76
C GLY A 517 48.16 12.42 -45.27
N PRO A 518 47.15 11.64 -44.85
CA PRO A 518 46.62 11.67 -43.48
C PRO A 518 47.58 11.12 -42.42
N ALA A 519 48.62 10.40 -42.83
CA ALA A 519 49.68 9.91 -41.94
C ALA A 519 50.89 10.87 -41.84
N ALA A 520 50.90 11.97 -42.60
CA ALA A 520 52.00 12.92 -42.59
C ALA A 520 52.15 13.60 -41.21
N ARG A 521 53.39 13.70 -40.75
CA ARG A 521 53.77 14.39 -39.50
C ARG A 521 54.77 15.51 -39.72
N THR A 522 55.35 15.56 -40.91
CA THR A 522 56.32 16.57 -41.31
C THR A 522 56.08 17.00 -42.76
N ALA A 523 56.46 18.24 -43.07
CA ALA A 523 56.43 18.76 -44.43
C ALA A 523 57.47 19.86 -44.61
N THR A 524 58.06 19.92 -45.80
CA THR A 524 59.06 20.92 -46.15
C THR A 524 58.49 21.90 -47.16
N ALA A 525 58.42 23.17 -46.79
CA ALA A 525 58.17 24.27 -47.72
C ALA A 525 59.48 24.66 -48.38
N ALA A 526 59.57 24.60 -49.71
CA ALA A 526 60.78 24.87 -50.48
C ALA A 526 60.60 26.12 -51.37
N GLY A 527 61.71 26.67 -51.87
CA GLY A 527 61.69 27.85 -52.74
C GLY A 527 61.52 29.17 -51.99
N LEU A 528 61.85 29.19 -50.70
CA LEU A 528 61.74 30.37 -49.85
C LEU A 528 62.85 31.38 -50.11
N ALA A 529 62.58 32.66 -49.89
CA ALA A 529 63.56 33.73 -49.95
C ALA A 529 64.28 33.84 -48.60
N ALA A 530 65.60 33.68 -48.63
CA ALA A 530 66.44 33.78 -47.44
C ALA A 530 66.28 35.14 -46.73
N GLY A 531 66.11 35.10 -45.41
CA GLY A 531 65.91 36.29 -44.58
C GLY A 531 64.47 36.84 -44.56
N ALA A 532 63.56 36.37 -45.42
CA ALA A 532 62.16 36.78 -45.40
C ALA A 532 61.36 36.02 -44.32
N SER A 533 60.33 36.68 -43.77
CA SER A 533 59.40 36.07 -42.82
C SER A 533 58.21 35.45 -43.55
N TYR A 534 57.88 34.21 -43.20
CA TYR A 534 56.78 33.46 -43.76
C TYR A 534 55.74 33.13 -42.70
N ARG A 535 54.46 33.30 -43.05
CA ARG A 535 53.32 32.79 -42.29
C ARG A 535 52.92 31.44 -42.88
N ALA A 536 53.07 30.39 -42.09
CA ALA A 536 52.62 29.05 -42.41
C ALA A 536 51.32 28.73 -41.65
N GLN A 537 50.35 28.13 -42.34
CA GLN A 537 49.10 27.67 -41.77
C GLN A 537 48.90 26.21 -42.14
N LEU A 538 48.65 25.37 -41.14
CA LEU A 538 48.40 23.95 -41.31
C LEU A 538 46.96 23.62 -40.88
N ILE A 539 46.17 23.08 -41.80
CA ILE A 539 44.82 22.57 -41.51
C ILE A 539 44.77 21.06 -41.69
N ALA A 540 43.89 20.41 -40.92
CA ALA A 540 43.51 19.02 -41.08
C ALA A 540 42.09 18.93 -41.64
N GLU A 541 41.80 17.90 -42.44
CA GLU A 541 40.49 17.73 -43.10
C GLU A 541 39.95 16.30 -42.90
N THR A 542 38.68 16.20 -42.51
CA THR A 542 37.89 14.94 -42.45
C THR A 542 36.79 14.95 -43.52
N GLY A 543 35.96 13.91 -43.60
CA GLY A 543 34.79 13.89 -44.47
C GLY A 543 33.75 14.98 -44.14
N ALA A 544 33.81 15.57 -42.94
CA ALA A 544 32.96 16.69 -42.52
C ALA A 544 33.53 18.08 -42.90
N GLY A 545 34.78 18.15 -43.40
CA GLY A 545 35.43 19.37 -43.86
C GLY A 545 36.72 19.71 -43.12
N ALA A 546 37.22 20.92 -43.38
CA ALA A 546 38.48 21.42 -42.83
C ALA A 546 38.33 22.00 -41.42
N GLY A 547 39.27 21.64 -40.54
CA GLY A 547 39.42 22.22 -39.21
C GLY A 547 40.06 23.62 -39.22
N PRO A 548 40.15 24.27 -38.05
CA PRO A 548 40.83 25.56 -37.92
C PRO A 548 42.34 25.43 -38.18
N PRO A 549 43.00 26.48 -38.72
CA PRO A 549 44.43 26.45 -39.02
C PRO A 549 45.31 26.62 -37.78
N ALA A 550 46.32 25.75 -37.62
CA ALA A 550 47.48 26.01 -36.78
C ALA A 550 48.41 26.99 -37.52
N THR A 551 48.64 28.17 -36.95
CA THR A 551 49.40 29.25 -37.61
C THR A 551 50.74 29.46 -36.92
N LEU A 552 51.81 29.52 -37.71
CA LEU A 552 53.18 29.79 -37.26
C LEU A 552 53.83 30.83 -38.16
N THR A 553 54.58 31.76 -37.58
CA THR A 553 55.39 32.71 -38.34
C THR A 553 56.87 32.42 -38.08
N GLN A 554 57.64 32.24 -39.15
CA GLN A 554 59.06 31.89 -39.06
C GLN A 554 59.85 32.62 -40.16
N SER A 555 61.02 33.14 -39.82
CA SER A 555 61.96 33.71 -40.79
C SER A 555 62.88 32.62 -41.33
N ALA A 556 63.08 32.62 -42.66
CA ALA A 556 64.10 31.78 -43.29
C ALA A 556 65.49 32.28 -42.87
N PRO A 557 66.38 31.41 -42.37
CA PRO A 557 67.72 31.80 -41.96
C PRO A 557 68.54 32.32 -43.16
N ILE A 558 69.56 33.11 -42.88
CA ILE A 558 70.54 33.54 -43.89
C ILE A 558 71.76 32.63 -43.75
N ALA A 559 72.33 32.18 -44.87
CA ALA A 559 73.60 31.45 -44.86
C ALA A 559 74.67 32.22 -45.64
N ALA A 560 75.91 31.72 -45.57
CA ALA A 560 77.01 32.28 -46.35
C ALA A 560 76.66 32.26 -47.86
N PRO A 561 77.00 33.31 -48.63
CA PRO A 561 76.80 33.33 -50.07
C PRO A 561 77.44 32.09 -50.73
N PRO A 562 76.82 31.51 -51.77
CA PRO A 562 77.43 30.42 -52.52
C PRO A 562 78.84 30.79 -53.00
N PRO A 563 79.79 29.83 -53.08
CA PRO A 563 81.10 30.09 -53.64
C PRO A 563 80.98 30.69 -55.04
N PRO A 564 81.72 31.77 -55.34
CA PRO A 564 81.67 32.36 -56.68
C PRO A 564 82.26 31.36 -57.70
N PRO A 565 81.87 31.44 -58.99
CA PRO A 565 82.43 30.59 -60.04
C PRO A 565 83.97 30.68 -60.08
N PRO A 566 84.70 29.61 -60.45
CA PRO A 566 86.17 29.62 -60.48
C PRO A 566 86.79 30.75 -61.34
N ALA A 567 86.05 31.25 -62.34
CA ALA A 567 86.46 32.34 -63.21
C ALA A 567 86.34 33.75 -62.56
N ALA A 568 85.68 33.86 -61.42
CA ALA A 568 85.46 35.11 -60.71
C ALA A 568 86.62 35.43 -59.75
N THR A 569 87.82 35.54 -60.30
CA THR A 569 88.98 35.99 -59.52
C THR A 569 89.04 37.52 -59.47
N PRO A 570 89.46 38.10 -58.32
CA PRO A 570 89.67 39.54 -58.23
C PRO A 570 90.79 39.97 -59.19
N ARG A 571 90.55 40.98 -60.03
CA ARG A 571 91.53 41.50 -60.99
C ARG A 571 92.25 42.71 -60.40
N ALA A 572 93.59 42.71 -60.40
CA ALA A 572 94.36 43.88 -60.03
C ALA A 572 94.15 45.02 -61.04
N LEU A 573 93.76 46.20 -60.55
CA LEU A 573 93.58 47.42 -61.34
C LEU A 573 94.85 48.26 -61.37
N ARG A 574 95.47 48.46 -60.22
CA ARG A 574 96.66 49.29 -60.05
C ARG A 574 97.53 48.72 -58.96
N GLN A 575 98.84 48.67 -59.22
CA GLN A 575 99.84 48.21 -58.27
C GLN A 575 100.87 49.35 -58.12
N THR A 576 101.10 49.79 -56.90
CA THR A 576 102.21 50.68 -56.52
C THR A 576 103.08 49.94 -55.50
N PRO A 577 104.26 50.47 -55.12
CA PRO A 577 105.10 49.84 -54.10
C PRO A 577 104.41 49.62 -52.74
N THR A 578 103.32 50.34 -52.46
CA THR A 578 102.61 50.31 -51.17
C THR A 578 101.10 50.07 -51.27
N THR A 579 100.53 49.97 -52.47
CA THR A 579 99.07 49.79 -52.65
C THR A 579 98.75 48.82 -53.78
N VAL A 580 97.80 47.92 -53.53
CA VAL A 580 97.20 47.06 -54.56
C VAL A 580 95.70 47.38 -54.62
N ALA A 581 95.28 48.01 -55.70
CA ALA A 581 93.87 48.23 -55.99
C ALA A 581 93.32 47.03 -56.76
N VAL A 582 92.27 46.41 -56.24
CA VAL A 582 91.66 45.20 -56.82
C VAL A 582 90.21 45.50 -57.21
N ARG A 583 89.81 45.07 -58.41
CA ARG A 583 88.41 45.08 -58.85
C ARG A 583 87.86 43.68 -58.83
N PHE A 584 86.69 43.53 -58.23
CA PHE A 584 85.88 42.33 -58.37
C PHE A 584 84.50 42.74 -58.88
N ARG A 585 83.79 41.74 -59.40
CA ARG A 585 82.44 41.87 -59.94
C ARG A 585 81.45 41.49 -58.85
N SER A 586 80.60 42.42 -58.42
CA SER A 586 79.60 42.15 -57.37
C SER A 586 78.60 41.08 -57.82
N ASP A 587 78.30 41.04 -59.12
CA ASP A 587 77.43 40.05 -59.78
C ASP A 587 78.00 38.62 -59.80
N ALA A 588 79.28 38.44 -59.42
CA ALA A 588 79.86 37.12 -59.26
C ALA A 588 79.43 36.39 -57.97
N PHE A 589 78.82 37.10 -57.02
CA PHE A 589 78.36 36.54 -55.75
C PHE A 589 76.83 36.44 -55.76
N SER A 590 76.31 35.23 -55.57
CA SER A 590 74.87 34.98 -55.60
C SER A 590 74.17 35.44 -54.33
N HIS A 591 72.97 36.01 -54.48
CA HIS A 591 72.05 36.36 -53.40
C HIS A 591 71.18 35.19 -52.92
N ALA A 592 71.42 33.96 -53.41
CA ALA A 592 70.57 32.80 -53.13
C ALA A 592 70.42 32.44 -51.65
N ASN A 593 71.44 32.74 -50.82
CA ASN A 593 71.41 32.46 -49.38
C ASN A 593 71.12 33.69 -48.52
N GLY A 594 70.76 34.81 -49.14
CA GLY A 594 70.46 36.10 -48.50
C GLY A 594 71.16 37.26 -49.21
N ASN A 595 70.79 38.49 -48.84
CA ASN A 595 71.38 39.68 -49.43
C ASN A 595 72.86 39.82 -49.03
N VAL A 596 73.72 40.15 -49.98
CA VAL A 596 75.16 40.35 -49.74
C VAL A 596 75.34 41.80 -49.27
N THR A 597 75.67 42.00 -48.00
CA THR A 597 75.75 43.34 -47.39
C THR A 597 77.15 43.95 -47.42
N ALA A 598 78.19 43.11 -47.49
CA ALA A 598 79.57 43.54 -47.54
C ALA A 598 80.42 42.50 -48.26
N TYR A 599 81.52 42.96 -48.84
CA TYR A 599 82.57 42.13 -49.42
C TYR A 599 83.84 42.29 -48.60
N THR A 600 84.50 41.18 -48.28
CA THR A 600 85.78 41.19 -47.58
C THR A 600 86.88 40.78 -48.55
N LEU A 601 87.86 41.66 -48.73
CA LEU A 601 89.08 41.33 -49.46
C LEU A 601 90.12 40.83 -48.46
N VAL A 602 90.61 39.60 -48.67
CA VAL A 602 91.70 39.03 -47.88
C VAL A 602 92.97 39.09 -48.72
N LEU A 603 93.93 39.90 -48.27
CA LEU A 603 95.27 39.96 -48.85
C LEU A 603 96.19 39.11 -47.98
N ALA A 604 96.84 38.11 -48.58
CA ALA A 604 97.86 37.30 -47.92
C ALA A 604 99.21 37.54 -48.61
N GLU A 605 100.26 37.65 -47.82
CA GLU A 605 101.64 37.73 -48.32
C GLU A 605 102.13 36.32 -48.65
N GLU A 606 102.79 36.18 -49.80
CA GLU A 606 103.35 34.90 -50.23
C GLU A 606 104.63 34.61 -49.44
N PRO A 607 104.70 33.51 -48.67
CA PRO A 607 105.96 33.11 -48.04
C PRO A 607 106.91 32.60 -49.12
N ARG A 608 108.14 33.11 -49.13
CA ARG A 608 109.19 32.64 -50.04
C ARG A 608 109.51 31.15 -49.76
N ALA A 609 109.24 30.33 -50.78
CA ALA A 609 109.66 28.94 -51.04
C ALA A 609 108.86 27.77 -50.40
N ASP A 610 108.38 26.89 -51.29
CA ASP A 610 108.02 25.45 -51.19
C ASP A 610 106.74 24.97 -50.46
N THR A 611 105.67 25.75 -50.40
CA THR A 611 104.32 25.18 -50.10
C THR A 611 103.26 25.77 -51.03
N PRO A 612 102.39 24.96 -51.68
CA PRO A 612 101.34 25.50 -52.53
C PRO A 612 100.42 26.43 -51.71
N PRO A 613 100.05 27.60 -52.24
CA PRO A 613 99.35 28.62 -51.48
C PRO A 613 97.97 28.11 -51.05
N ARG A 614 97.75 28.00 -49.74
CA ARG A 614 96.40 27.93 -49.17
C ARG A 614 96.03 29.31 -48.66
N LEU A 615 95.16 30.00 -49.39
CA LEU A 615 94.42 31.12 -48.84
C LEU A 615 93.69 30.59 -47.58
N PRO A 616 93.88 31.21 -46.40
CA PRO A 616 93.21 30.77 -45.19
C PRO A 616 91.70 30.86 -45.43
N SER A 617 90.96 29.81 -45.06
CA SER A 617 89.51 29.87 -45.18
C SER A 617 88.97 30.94 -44.24
N TRP A 618 87.79 31.49 -44.53
CA TRP A 618 87.13 32.45 -43.64
C TRP A 618 87.07 31.95 -42.17
N ARG A 619 86.89 30.64 -41.96
CA ARG A 619 86.92 29.99 -40.65
C ARG A 619 88.29 30.00 -39.99
N ASP A 620 89.37 29.90 -40.76
CA ASP A 620 90.75 29.94 -40.26
C ASP A 620 91.12 31.36 -39.83
N VAL A 621 90.67 32.37 -40.58
CA VAL A 621 90.94 33.78 -40.27
C VAL A 621 90.22 34.24 -39.00
N HIS A 622 88.98 33.79 -38.77
CA HIS A 622 88.20 34.16 -37.58
C HIS A 622 88.68 33.51 -36.26
N ARG A 623 89.56 32.51 -36.32
CA ARG A 623 90.14 31.84 -35.14
C ARG A 623 91.37 32.55 -34.58
N LEU A 624 91.89 33.56 -35.28
CA LEU A 624 93.06 34.32 -34.85
C LEU A 624 92.63 35.41 -33.85
N PRO A 625 93.27 35.49 -32.66
CA PRO A 625 92.92 36.46 -31.61
C PRO A 625 93.29 37.91 -31.96
N VAL A 626 94.19 38.11 -32.94
CA VAL A 626 94.60 39.42 -33.46
C VAL A 626 94.65 39.34 -34.98
N TRP A 627 93.88 40.19 -35.65
CA TRP A 627 93.83 40.27 -37.10
C TRP A 627 95.04 41.06 -37.64
N PRO A 628 95.80 40.55 -38.62
CA PRO A 628 96.80 41.36 -39.32
C PRO A 628 96.12 42.52 -40.10
N PRO A 629 96.81 43.65 -40.31
CA PRO A 629 96.23 45.00 -40.26
C PRO A 629 95.42 45.48 -41.48
N TYR A 630 95.01 44.61 -42.40
CA TYR A 630 94.41 45.07 -43.66
C TYR A 630 92.96 44.61 -43.82
N GLN A 631 92.08 45.11 -42.97
CA GLN A 631 90.67 45.26 -43.35
C GLN A 631 90.50 46.60 -44.05
N VAL A 632 90.27 46.58 -45.37
CA VAL A 632 89.67 47.74 -46.05
C VAL A 632 88.17 47.48 -46.10
N ARG A 633 87.40 48.20 -45.29
CA ARG A 633 85.96 48.33 -45.54
C ARG A 633 85.82 49.21 -46.79
N PRO A 634 85.06 48.81 -47.82
CA PRO A 634 84.83 49.70 -48.95
C PRO A 634 84.12 50.95 -48.43
N SER A 635 84.74 52.12 -48.61
CA SER A 635 84.03 53.40 -48.50
C SER A 635 83.08 53.49 -49.69
N LEU A 636 81.78 53.53 -49.42
CA LEU A 636 80.76 53.88 -50.39
C LEU A 636 81.00 55.32 -50.87
N SER A 637 81.64 55.49 -52.02
CA SER A 637 81.51 56.72 -52.81
C SER A 637 80.39 56.52 -53.82
N LEU A 638 79.25 57.12 -53.51
CA LEU A 638 78.16 57.38 -54.46
C LEU A 638 78.72 58.08 -55.71
N ILE A 639 78.54 57.45 -56.87
CA ILE A 639 78.50 58.16 -58.15
C ILE A 639 77.25 57.66 -58.88
N ARG A 640 76.22 58.52 -58.87
CA ARG A 640 75.01 58.45 -59.70
C ARG A 640 75.32 58.91 -61.14
N PRO A 641 74.49 58.54 -62.12
CA PRO A 641 73.27 59.32 -62.39
C PRO A 641 72.00 58.73 -61.76
#